data_AF-A0A7C8IZ46-F1
#
_entry.id   AF-A0A7C8IZ46-F1
#
_cell.length_a   1.000
_cell.length_b   1.000
_cell.length_c   1.000
_cell.angle_alpha   90.00
_cell.angle_beta   90.00
_cell.angle_gamma   90.00
#
_symmetry.space_group_name_H-M   'P 1'
#
loop_
_entity.id
_entity.type
_entity.pdbx_description
1 polymer ?
#
loop_
_entity_poly.entity_id
_entity_poly.type
_entity_poly.pdbx_seq_one_letter_code
_entity_poly.pdbx_strand_id
1 'polypeptide(L)'
;MYEIFRESVKEPNHLKITTKIADFIKKHNLDGVNIDWEYPNTPDLPEFDPSKTENSFNYLQFLYVLKSLLPRRTVAIVAPASYYQWDTQNQYSQEGCNTGNYLRSQVNLTETRQALAMITKTGIPGNKIVVEVTSYGRSFAIKKASCWGPNCKFTDTRLESPAKLGKCTGTAGYLADAEINEIIQRGQGRIVTNFLDPASNSDILVYDNNQWVGYMSDDTKQLRARAYARWGMAGTTDWASDLQTFYNPPKPAKDWPYFIAVAASGADPKDDTTTIGKWRTFNCTHPAIVDPYVDTPSQRWKALDTDSAWREVVTKWLTNDRSRNMKFLPSVARTLKIGEELGCETLGSDDLCDGWMTCERILDGPSSGPAAQLIWISLIRIHRMHHAYSDALSQASSSFLFKVDRMQNIFAPIPEPKNNQWLNILLDFITIGALSTAAPLFNGILKQLPAFSNPRNYDNAKDTTMTLIGQSTSLAKDFLENPPLGAWTPKEKDNFSSYMGQVIGGWMDNIETTLARLFNGTEDSIAALGEIIADGKLINGKRDAPEPVDRTATELRNNVILTFFSFFIPTLWRRSGTYAFIIDSGVGCGDGNPLSKYLDDDTARKTGVCYEGRRYYLVHPDGEPQHCSCQSTGGPGCQSVCGDAKFSAPVGLDELPSFDGVTLEGLVNGSVRTWLQRGKTNGGRAADLNYDKAFRSDLLNLDITTPGFIQIPVCSPDRAFQSWDTSSKGSSPNYPCDIPPGRDKCGDSTFEDRTSNASPSVSDCLQIIRNIEGDARSQWTHRITGQRKILEYGSCAFGIERTGGTGGAVEFTVGGQDVIDVINDAVKKFGSSGRVGARGVMPCDGTAAGTRVNVLWGLY
;
A
#
# COMPACT_ATOMS: atom_id res chain seq x y z
N MET A 1 -5.43 -57.54 14.84
CA MET A 1 -5.65 -56.28 14.10
C MET A 1 -6.23 -56.53 12.71
N TYR A 2 -5.75 -57.55 11.96
CA TYR A 2 -6.25 -57.89 10.62
C TYR A 2 -7.76 -58.20 10.52
N GLU A 3 -8.36 -58.78 11.57
CA GLU A 3 -9.82 -59.02 11.62
C GLU A 3 -10.66 -57.73 11.61
N ILE A 4 -10.11 -56.58 12.01
CA ILE A 4 -10.86 -55.31 12.07
C ILE A 4 -11.36 -54.91 10.67
N PHE A 5 -10.49 -54.94 9.65
CA PHE A 5 -10.89 -54.61 8.29
C PHE A 5 -11.84 -55.66 7.72
N ARG A 6 -11.59 -56.96 7.98
CA ARG A 6 -12.45 -58.07 7.54
C ARG A 6 -13.87 -57.95 8.10
N GLU A 7 -14.02 -57.63 9.37
CA GLU A 7 -15.32 -57.43 10.00
C GLU A 7 -15.98 -56.10 9.62
N SER A 8 -15.19 -55.06 9.37
CA SER A 8 -15.69 -53.73 9.00
C SER A 8 -16.37 -53.70 7.64
N VAL A 9 -15.93 -54.54 6.69
CA VAL A 9 -16.53 -54.60 5.35
C VAL A 9 -17.77 -55.49 5.27
N LYS A 10 -18.08 -56.27 6.31
CA LYS A 10 -19.27 -57.13 6.37
C LYS A 10 -20.53 -56.35 6.75
N GLU A 11 -21.69 -56.89 6.38
CA GLU A 11 -22.98 -56.45 6.92
C GLU A 11 -23.14 -56.87 8.40
N PRO A 12 -23.73 -56.03 9.28
CA PRO A 12 -24.25 -54.67 9.04
C PRO A 12 -23.19 -53.55 9.22
N ASN A 13 -21.92 -53.91 9.45
CA ASN A 13 -20.88 -52.96 9.86
C ASN A 13 -20.49 -51.98 8.75
N HIS A 14 -20.51 -52.41 7.49
CA HIS A 14 -19.99 -51.65 6.35
C HIS A 14 -20.68 -50.28 6.18
N LEU A 15 -21.97 -50.15 6.49
CA LEU A 15 -22.73 -48.92 6.39
C LEU A 15 -22.32 -47.98 7.51
N LYS A 16 -22.21 -48.52 8.73
CA LYS A 16 -21.80 -47.77 9.90
C LYS A 16 -20.41 -47.16 9.72
N ILE A 17 -19.45 -47.91 9.19
CA ILE A 17 -18.08 -47.41 8.98
C ILE A 17 -18.01 -46.42 7.81
N THR A 18 -18.69 -46.69 6.69
CA THR A 18 -18.67 -45.77 5.52
C THR A 18 -19.36 -44.44 5.84
N THR A 19 -20.46 -44.45 6.60
CA THR A 19 -21.09 -43.22 7.11
C THR A 19 -20.14 -42.45 8.01
N LYS A 20 -19.48 -43.11 8.98
CA LYS A 20 -18.53 -42.43 9.87
C LYS A 20 -17.35 -41.82 9.12
N ILE A 21 -16.79 -42.52 8.13
CA ILE A 21 -15.72 -41.99 7.27
C ILE A 21 -16.25 -40.76 6.52
N ALA A 22 -17.41 -40.87 5.86
CA ALA A 22 -17.96 -39.75 5.09
C ALA A 22 -18.25 -38.52 5.94
N ASP A 23 -18.77 -38.69 7.16
CA ASP A 23 -19.04 -37.61 8.10
C ASP A 23 -17.75 -36.96 8.58
N PHE A 24 -16.70 -37.75 8.84
CA PHE A 24 -15.39 -37.24 9.19
C PHE A 24 -14.80 -36.37 8.07
N ILE A 25 -14.83 -36.86 6.82
CA ILE A 25 -14.37 -36.12 5.65
C ILE A 25 -15.15 -34.80 5.48
N LYS A 26 -16.47 -34.82 5.69
CA LYS A 26 -17.32 -33.61 5.61
C LYS A 26 -17.02 -32.60 6.72
N LYS A 27 -16.96 -33.08 7.98
CA LYS A 27 -16.74 -32.26 9.16
C LYS A 27 -15.42 -31.49 9.10
N HIS A 28 -14.37 -32.14 8.58
CA HIS A 28 -13.03 -31.56 8.50
C HIS A 28 -12.73 -30.92 7.14
N ASN A 29 -13.73 -30.78 6.27
CA ASN A 29 -13.60 -30.22 4.92
C ASN A 29 -12.44 -30.83 4.11
N LEU A 30 -12.27 -32.15 4.19
CA LEU A 30 -11.26 -32.89 3.44
C LEU A 30 -11.75 -33.16 2.01
N ASP A 31 -10.81 -33.23 1.06
CA ASP A 31 -11.12 -33.41 -0.37
C ASP A 31 -11.50 -34.85 -0.74
N GLY A 32 -11.21 -35.81 0.12
CA GLY A 32 -11.45 -37.23 -0.14
C GLY A 32 -10.83 -38.16 0.87
N VAL A 33 -10.77 -39.44 0.51
CA VAL A 33 -10.22 -40.53 1.32
C VAL A 33 -9.48 -41.53 0.43
N ASN A 34 -8.35 -42.03 0.93
CA ASN A 34 -7.60 -43.14 0.34
C ASN A 34 -7.71 -44.35 1.27
N ILE A 35 -8.17 -45.49 0.76
CA ILE A 35 -8.32 -46.72 1.55
C ILE A 35 -7.14 -47.65 1.28
N ASP A 36 -6.36 -47.89 2.31
CA ASP A 36 -5.14 -48.68 2.25
C ASP A 36 -5.28 -49.94 3.12
N TRP A 37 -6.04 -50.91 2.59
CA TRP A 37 -6.18 -52.22 3.22
C TRP A 37 -5.19 -53.18 2.57
N GLU A 38 -4.25 -53.70 3.37
CA GLU A 38 -3.22 -54.64 2.93
C GLU A 38 -3.43 -56.09 3.44
N TYR A 39 -4.05 -57.01 2.70
CA TYR A 39 -4.83 -56.81 1.47
C TYR A 39 -6.15 -57.61 1.53
N PRO A 40 -7.19 -57.20 0.80
CA PRO A 40 -8.38 -58.03 0.62
C PRO A 40 -8.01 -59.32 -0.12
N ASN A 41 -8.37 -60.48 0.45
CA ASN A 41 -8.17 -61.80 -0.18
C ASN A 41 -6.71 -62.26 -0.37
N THR A 42 -5.81 -61.87 0.54
CA THR A 42 -4.42 -62.39 0.59
C THR A 42 -4.38 -63.91 0.83
N PRO A 43 -3.64 -64.69 0.00
CA PRO A 43 -3.61 -66.16 0.01
C PRO A 43 -2.67 -66.76 1.09
N ASP A 44 -2.75 -66.25 2.32
CA ASP A 44 -2.10 -66.74 3.55
C ASP A 44 -0.74 -66.07 3.86
N LEU A 45 -0.61 -65.49 5.05
CA LEU A 45 0.67 -65.11 5.66
C LEU A 45 0.97 -66.16 6.73
N PRO A 46 2.23 -66.55 6.99
CA PRO A 46 2.56 -67.65 7.93
C PRO A 46 1.99 -67.52 9.35
N GLU A 47 1.54 -66.33 9.73
CA GLU A 47 1.01 -65.98 11.05
C GLU A 47 -0.50 -65.69 11.06
N PHE A 48 -1.17 -65.72 9.90
CA PHE A 48 -2.58 -65.31 9.77
C PHE A 48 -3.40 -66.29 8.94
N ASP A 49 -4.65 -66.49 9.35
CA ASP A 49 -5.60 -67.29 8.60
C ASP A 49 -5.88 -66.70 7.20
N PRO A 50 -6.07 -67.55 6.18
CA PRO A 50 -6.51 -67.14 4.84
C PRO A 50 -7.63 -66.11 4.86
N SER A 51 -7.51 -65.07 4.02
CA SER A 51 -8.68 -64.25 3.73
C SER A 51 -9.64 -65.01 2.83
N LYS A 52 -10.95 -64.86 3.08
CA LYS A 52 -11.99 -65.47 2.25
C LYS A 52 -12.26 -64.61 1.01
N THR A 53 -12.59 -65.25 -0.12
CA THR A 53 -12.98 -64.56 -1.37
C THR A 53 -14.16 -63.59 -1.18
N GLU A 54 -15.04 -63.88 -0.23
CA GLU A 54 -16.17 -63.02 0.18
C GLU A 54 -15.72 -61.61 0.58
N ASN A 55 -14.53 -61.47 1.17
CA ASN A 55 -13.98 -60.20 1.59
C ASN A 55 -13.74 -59.24 0.41
N SER A 56 -13.46 -59.75 -0.79
CA SER A 56 -13.33 -58.93 -1.99
C SER A 56 -14.67 -58.31 -2.41
N PHE A 57 -15.77 -59.07 -2.32
CA PHE A 57 -17.11 -58.58 -2.61
C PHE A 57 -17.58 -57.57 -1.55
N ASN A 58 -17.34 -57.89 -0.28
CA ASN A 58 -17.63 -56.99 0.84
C ASN A 58 -16.86 -55.67 0.72
N TYR A 59 -15.59 -55.72 0.31
CA TYR A 59 -14.78 -54.53 0.08
C TYR A 59 -15.32 -53.67 -1.07
N LEU A 60 -15.72 -54.30 -2.20
CA LEU A 60 -16.34 -53.58 -3.31
C LEU A 60 -17.62 -52.87 -2.86
N GLN A 61 -18.47 -53.56 -2.09
CA GLN A 61 -19.71 -52.97 -1.57
C GLN A 61 -19.41 -51.81 -0.62
N PHE A 62 -18.42 -51.96 0.27
CA PHE A 62 -17.94 -50.88 1.14
C PHE A 62 -17.50 -49.65 0.31
N LEU A 63 -16.70 -49.82 -0.74
CA LEU A 63 -16.24 -48.72 -1.59
C LEU A 63 -17.40 -48.06 -2.36
N TYR A 64 -18.37 -48.85 -2.83
CA TYR A 64 -19.55 -48.34 -3.52
C TYR A 64 -20.39 -47.44 -2.62
N VAL A 65 -20.68 -47.89 -1.39
CA VAL A 65 -21.41 -47.09 -0.38
C VAL A 65 -20.61 -45.85 0.01
N LEU A 66 -19.31 -45.99 0.24
CA LEU A 66 -18.46 -44.84 0.58
C LEU A 66 -18.46 -43.78 -0.53
N LYS A 67 -18.35 -44.20 -1.80
CA LYS A 67 -18.35 -43.29 -2.94
C LYS A 67 -19.71 -42.61 -3.14
N SER A 68 -20.82 -43.30 -2.89
CA SER A 68 -22.16 -42.71 -2.99
C SER A 68 -22.42 -41.65 -1.93
N LEU A 69 -21.84 -41.80 -0.73
CA LEU A 69 -21.89 -40.81 0.35
C LEU A 69 -20.98 -39.59 0.09
N LEU A 70 -20.06 -39.71 -0.86
CA LEU A 70 -19.01 -38.74 -1.22
C LEU A 70 -19.00 -38.43 -2.74
N PRO A 71 -20.12 -37.97 -3.34
CA PRO A 71 -20.25 -37.85 -4.80
C PRO A 71 -19.25 -36.86 -5.42
N ARG A 72 -18.99 -35.74 -4.74
CA ARG A 72 -18.07 -34.67 -5.19
C ARG A 72 -16.65 -34.77 -4.63
N ARG A 73 -16.32 -35.83 -3.89
CA ARG A 73 -15.00 -36.02 -3.26
C ARG A 73 -14.28 -37.24 -3.83
N THR A 74 -12.97 -37.27 -3.66
CA THR A 74 -12.13 -38.38 -4.15
C THR A 74 -12.25 -39.60 -3.23
N VAL A 75 -12.40 -40.78 -3.83
CA VAL A 75 -12.23 -42.07 -3.15
C VAL A 75 -11.19 -42.84 -3.95
N ALA A 76 -10.05 -43.08 -3.33
CA ALA A 76 -8.93 -43.82 -3.90
C ALA A 76 -8.63 -45.08 -3.07
N ILE A 77 -7.90 -46.02 -3.65
CA ILE A 77 -7.38 -47.20 -2.96
C ILE A 77 -5.90 -47.36 -3.26
N VAL A 78 -5.15 -47.91 -2.31
CA VAL A 78 -3.81 -48.47 -2.57
C VAL A 78 -3.98 -49.94 -2.89
N ALA A 79 -3.25 -50.43 -3.89
CA ALA A 79 -3.35 -51.82 -4.36
C ALA A 79 -1.96 -52.44 -4.49
N PRO A 80 -1.79 -53.74 -4.13
CA PRO A 80 -0.50 -54.39 -4.15
C PRO A 80 -0.01 -54.61 -5.59
N ALA A 81 1.28 -54.38 -5.81
CA ALA A 81 1.95 -54.79 -7.05
C ALA A 81 2.38 -56.28 -7.02
N SER A 82 2.60 -56.83 -5.83
CA SER A 82 2.97 -58.23 -5.58
C SER A 82 2.58 -58.64 -4.16
N TYR A 83 2.56 -59.94 -3.89
CA TYR A 83 2.44 -60.47 -2.52
C TYR A 83 3.79 -61.08 -2.12
N TYR A 84 4.24 -60.86 -0.87
CA TYR A 84 5.39 -61.56 -0.25
C TYR A 84 6.79 -61.26 -0.80
N GLN A 85 7.03 -60.04 -1.30
CA GLN A 85 8.37 -59.62 -1.71
C GLN A 85 9.35 -59.72 -0.51
N TRP A 86 10.49 -60.41 -0.69
CA TRP A 86 11.55 -60.71 0.32
C TRP A 86 11.22 -61.69 1.46
N ASP A 87 10.17 -62.49 1.34
CA ASP A 87 10.00 -63.64 2.25
C ASP A 87 11.08 -64.70 1.97
N THR A 88 12.07 -64.77 2.86
CA THR A 88 13.18 -65.73 2.70
C THR A 88 12.69 -67.15 2.89
N GLN A 89 13.30 -68.09 2.17
CA GLN A 89 12.87 -69.50 2.11
C GLN A 89 11.54 -69.72 1.38
N ASN A 90 11.02 -68.70 0.70
CA ASN A 90 9.85 -68.78 -0.14
C ASN A 90 10.24 -68.58 -1.62
N GLN A 91 10.02 -69.63 -2.43
CA GLN A 91 10.34 -69.60 -3.86
C GLN A 91 9.44 -68.66 -4.67
N TYR A 92 8.30 -68.23 -4.11
CA TYR A 92 7.34 -67.35 -4.77
C TYR A 92 7.64 -65.87 -4.52
N SER A 93 8.59 -65.55 -3.64
CA SER A 93 8.93 -64.17 -3.26
C SER A 93 9.74 -63.42 -4.29
N GLN A 94 10.53 -64.12 -5.10
CA GLN A 94 11.30 -63.54 -6.20
C GLN A 94 11.42 -64.55 -7.34
N GLU A 95 11.02 -64.16 -8.56
CA GLU A 95 11.02 -65.05 -9.72
C GLU A 95 12.43 -65.63 -10.00
N GLY A 96 12.55 -66.96 -10.05
CA GLY A 96 13.84 -67.64 -10.26
C GLY A 96 14.78 -67.65 -9.06
N CYS A 97 14.31 -67.25 -7.86
CA CYS A 97 15.05 -67.39 -6.60
C CYS A 97 14.41 -68.45 -5.71
N ASN A 98 14.90 -69.69 -5.77
CA ASN A 98 14.34 -70.81 -4.99
C ASN A 98 14.40 -70.59 -3.47
N THR A 99 15.21 -69.65 -2.98
CA THR A 99 15.36 -69.34 -1.55
C THR A 99 14.81 -67.96 -1.17
N GLY A 100 14.18 -67.23 -2.09
CA GLY A 100 13.56 -65.91 -1.84
C GLY A 100 14.51 -64.78 -1.42
N ASN A 101 15.83 -65.01 -1.44
CA ASN A 101 16.82 -64.12 -0.81
C ASN A 101 17.94 -63.62 -1.74
N TYR A 102 17.66 -63.40 -3.03
CA TYR A 102 18.59 -62.69 -3.89
C TYR A 102 18.55 -61.17 -3.64
N LEU A 103 19.69 -60.50 -3.84
CA LEU A 103 19.84 -59.05 -3.76
C LEU A 103 19.19 -58.37 -4.97
N ARG A 104 17.87 -58.25 -4.94
CA ARG A 104 17.07 -57.58 -5.96
C ARG A 104 16.31 -56.41 -5.37
N SER A 105 16.28 -55.32 -6.13
CA SER A 105 15.66 -54.06 -5.74
C SER A 105 14.14 -54.17 -5.62
N GLN A 106 13.56 -53.48 -4.64
CA GLN A 106 12.10 -53.39 -4.46
C GLN A 106 11.34 -52.66 -5.54
N VAL A 107 12.04 -51.82 -6.26
CA VAL A 107 11.45 -50.98 -7.30
C VAL A 107 11.77 -51.48 -8.70
N ASN A 108 12.04 -52.78 -8.86
CA ASN A 108 12.40 -53.37 -10.15
C ASN A 108 11.37 -53.04 -11.24
N LEU A 109 11.79 -52.28 -12.26
CA LEU A 109 10.90 -51.80 -13.34
C LEU A 109 10.22 -52.92 -14.10
N THR A 110 10.89 -54.06 -14.24
CA THR A 110 10.33 -55.22 -14.96
C THR A 110 9.12 -55.77 -14.21
N GLU A 111 9.23 -55.93 -12.89
CA GLU A 111 8.13 -56.38 -12.03
C GLU A 111 7.02 -55.32 -11.98
N THR A 112 7.38 -54.03 -11.86
CA THR A 112 6.39 -52.94 -11.92
C THR A 112 5.61 -52.97 -13.25
N ARG A 113 6.30 -53.15 -14.38
CA ARG A 113 5.67 -53.20 -15.70
C ARG A 113 4.73 -54.40 -15.83
N GLN A 114 5.10 -55.56 -15.29
CA GLN A 114 4.23 -56.73 -15.26
C GLN A 114 2.98 -56.47 -14.41
N ALA A 115 3.12 -55.88 -13.22
CA ALA A 115 1.99 -55.53 -12.36
C ALA A 115 1.03 -54.56 -13.04
N LEU A 116 1.54 -53.50 -13.67
CA LEU A 116 0.72 -52.54 -14.43
C LEU A 116 0.02 -53.21 -15.63
N ALA A 117 0.70 -54.12 -16.32
CA ALA A 117 0.09 -54.90 -17.40
C ALA A 117 -1.04 -55.81 -16.88
N MET A 118 -0.90 -56.41 -15.70
CA MET A 118 -1.97 -57.21 -15.08
C MET A 118 -3.20 -56.36 -14.76
N ILE A 119 -3.02 -55.23 -14.06
CA ILE A 119 -4.11 -54.32 -13.66
C ILE A 119 -4.83 -53.75 -14.89
N THR A 120 -4.08 -53.33 -15.92
CA THR A 120 -4.71 -52.82 -17.15
C THR A 120 -5.42 -53.91 -17.95
N LYS A 121 -4.91 -55.15 -17.94
CA LYS A 121 -5.57 -56.31 -18.58
C LYS A 121 -6.91 -56.67 -17.93
N THR A 122 -7.14 -56.33 -16.66
CA THR A 122 -8.45 -56.53 -16.02
C THR A 122 -9.48 -55.45 -16.42
N GLY A 123 -9.13 -54.52 -17.32
CA GLY A 123 -10.02 -53.49 -17.84
C GLY A 123 -9.96 -52.15 -17.11
N ILE A 124 -9.02 -51.98 -16.18
CA ILE A 124 -8.82 -50.68 -15.50
C ILE A 124 -8.05 -49.74 -16.44
N PRO A 125 -8.62 -48.56 -16.79
CA PRO A 125 -7.93 -47.59 -17.64
C PRO A 125 -6.63 -47.07 -16.99
N GLY A 126 -5.57 -46.90 -17.79
CA GLY A 126 -4.28 -46.37 -17.28
C GLY A 126 -4.41 -45.00 -16.61
N ASN A 127 -5.31 -44.13 -17.08
CA ASN A 127 -5.59 -42.83 -16.48
C ASN A 127 -6.33 -42.89 -15.12
N LYS A 128 -6.58 -44.09 -14.59
CA LYS A 128 -7.05 -44.33 -13.21
C LYS A 128 -5.93 -44.88 -12.30
N ILE A 129 -4.74 -45.14 -12.84
CA ILE A 129 -3.63 -45.77 -12.14
C ILE A 129 -2.54 -44.73 -11.89
N VAL A 130 -2.26 -44.46 -10.62
CA VAL A 130 -1.13 -43.63 -10.17
C VAL A 130 -0.06 -44.59 -9.67
N VAL A 131 1.15 -44.53 -10.24
CA VAL A 131 2.21 -45.51 -9.97
C VAL A 131 3.13 -45.03 -8.85
N GLU A 132 3.39 -45.87 -7.86
CA GLU A 132 4.27 -45.49 -6.76
C GLU A 132 5.73 -45.34 -7.21
N VAL A 133 6.37 -44.29 -6.71
CA VAL A 133 7.81 -44.14 -6.57
C VAL A 133 8.13 -44.04 -5.08
N THR A 134 9.33 -44.41 -4.69
CA THR A 134 9.67 -44.52 -3.27
C THR A 134 10.78 -43.58 -2.86
N SER A 135 10.63 -42.97 -1.70
CA SER A 135 11.67 -42.20 -1.00
C SER A 135 12.39 -43.04 0.06
N TYR A 136 12.42 -44.36 -0.10
CA TYR A 136 13.17 -45.26 0.75
C TYR A 136 13.82 -46.41 -0.03
N GLY A 137 14.81 -47.04 0.60
CA GLY A 137 15.46 -48.25 0.13
C GLY A 137 15.22 -49.46 1.03
N ARG A 138 15.07 -50.65 0.43
CA ARG A 138 15.23 -51.91 1.19
C ARG A 138 16.71 -52.25 1.28
N SER A 139 17.19 -52.41 2.50
CA SER A 139 18.59 -52.70 2.79
C SER A 139 18.76 -54.14 3.24
N PHE A 140 19.93 -54.71 2.95
CA PHE A 140 20.24 -56.11 3.22
C PHE A 140 21.69 -56.27 3.65
N ALA A 141 21.95 -57.24 4.53
CA ALA A 141 23.30 -57.70 4.82
C ALA A 141 23.74 -58.75 3.80
N ILE A 142 24.82 -58.49 3.08
CA ILE A 142 25.33 -59.33 1.99
C ILE A 142 25.95 -60.61 2.56
N LYS A 143 25.57 -61.78 2.03
CA LYS A 143 26.10 -63.08 2.47
C LYS A 143 27.57 -63.29 2.13
N LYS A 144 28.03 -62.79 0.98
CA LYS A 144 29.44 -62.82 0.57
C LYS A 144 29.83 -61.43 0.10
N ALA A 145 30.69 -60.75 0.87
CA ALA A 145 31.04 -59.34 0.67
C ALA A 145 31.44 -58.98 -0.77
N SER A 146 32.07 -59.90 -1.54
CA SER A 146 32.47 -59.68 -2.93
C SER A 146 31.36 -59.91 -3.98
N CYS A 147 30.13 -60.20 -3.55
CA CYS A 147 29.01 -60.61 -4.40
C CYS A 147 27.81 -59.73 -4.08
N TRP A 148 27.58 -58.69 -4.88
CA TRP A 148 26.50 -57.71 -4.73
C TRP A 148 25.59 -57.59 -5.97
N GLY A 149 25.73 -58.51 -6.93
CA GLY A 149 24.86 -58.59 -8.12
C GLY A 149 23.51 -59.26 -7.84
N PRO A 150 22.59 -59.28 -8.81
CA PRO A 150 21.19 -59.68 -8.64
C PRO A 150 20.94 -61.17 -8.36
N ASN A 151 21.99 -62.00 -8.41
CA ASN A 151 21.96 -63.44 -8.06
C ASN A 151 22.74 -63.74 -6.77
N CYS A 152 23.32 -62.72 -6.14
CA CYS A 152 23.98 -62.83 -4.85
C CYS A 152 22.93 -62.85 -3.73
N LYS A 153 23.27 -63.46 -2.60
CA LYS A 153 22.32 -63.68 -1.50
C LYS A 153 22.53 -62.70 -0.35
N PHE A 154 21.45 -62.37 0.36
CA PHE A 154 21.50 -61.73 1.67
C PHE A 154 21.32 -62.73 2.82
N THR A 155 21.64 -62.31 4.04
CA THR A 155 21.63 -63.15 5.25
C THR A 155 20.38 -63.05 6.11
N ASP A 156 19.47 -62.14 5.78
CA ASP A 156 18.20 -61.95 6.48
C ASP A 156 17.39 -63.24 6.56
N THR A 157 16.54 -63.30 7.57
CA THR A 157 15.49 -64.30 7.72
C THR A 157 14.14 -63.65 7.49
N ARG A 158 13.05 -64.43 7.51
CA ARG A 158 11.69 -63.91 7.37
C ARG A 158 11.33 -62.86 8.43
N LEU A 159 11.91 -62.95 9.62
CA LEU A 159 11.55 -62.12 10.78
C LEU A 159 12.64 -61.13 11.20
N GLU A 160 13.88 -61.34 10.76
CA GLU A 160 15.04 -60.59 11.25
C GLU A 160 15.95 -60.18 10.10
N SER A 161 16.24 -58.89 10.02
CA SER A 161 17.22 -58.33 9.08
C SER A 161 18.51 -57.94 9.82
N PRO A 162 19.68 -58.52 9.47
CA PRO A 162 20.98 -58.09 9.95
C PRO A 162 21.49 -56.79 9.28
N ALA A 163 20.70 -56.18 8.40
CA ALA A 163 21.04 -54.87 7.85
C ALA A 163 21.08 -53.81 8.96
N LYS A 164 22.00 -52.85 8.86
CA LYS A 164 22.10 -51.78 9.85
C LYS A 164 20.84 -50.91 9.79
N LEU A 165 20.24 -50.68 10.96
CA LEU A 165 19.10 -49.78 11.10
C LEU A 165 19.48 -48.33 10.77
N GLY A 166 18.55 -47.60 10.14
CA GLY A 166 18.67 -46.15 9.92
C GLY A 166 18.56 -45.38 11.24
N LYS A 167 19.28 -44.26 11.35
CA LYS A 167 19.29 -43.43 12.57
C LYS A 167 17.94 -42.76 12.88
N CYS A 168 17.13 -42.52 11.85
CA CYS A 168 15.83 -41.88 11.93
C CYS A 168 14.70 -42.89 11.68
N THR A 169 14.84 -43.80 10.73
CA THR A 169 13.83 -44.85 10.50
C THR A 169 13.79 -45.89 11.63
N GLY A 170 14.92 -46.09 12.33
CA GLY A 170 15.03 -47.00 13.47
C GLY A 170 14.75 -48.47 13.14
N THR A 171 14.71 -48.83 11.84
CA THR A 171 14.24 -50.13 11.37
C THR A 171 15.30 -50.80 10.51
N ALA A 172 15.70 -52.02 10.87
CA ALA A 172 16.62 -52.81 10.05
C ALA A 172 15.95 -53.23 8.74
N GLY A 173 16.70 -53.17 7.63
CA GLY A 173 16.19 -53.50 6.29
C GLY A 173 15.44 -52.37 5.60
N TYR A 174 15.40 -51.17 6.19
CA TYR A 174 14.67 -50.01 5.69
C TYR A 174 15.44 -48.70 5.95
N LEU A 175 15.82 -48.01 4.88
CA LEU A 175 16.52 -46.73 4.97
C LEU A 175 15.77 -45.65 4.21
N ALA A 176 15.60 -44.48 4.81
CA ALA A 176 15.07 -43.31 4.13
C ALA A 176 16.07 -42.79 3.08
N ASP A 177 15.58 -42.18 1.99
CA ASP A 177 16.45 -41.52 1.01
C ASP A 177 17.35 -40.47 1.67
N ALA A 178 16.87 -39.77 2.70
CA ALA A 178 17.67 -38.84 3.51
C ALA A 178 18.90 -39.53 4.14
N GLU A 179 18.74 -40.75 4.63
CA GLU A 179 19.81 -41.54 5.27
C GLU A 179 20.75 -42.13 4.22
N ILE A 180 20.21 -42.63 3.10
CA ILE A 180 21.00 -43.13 1.97
C ILE A 180 21.88 -42.01 1.41
N ASN A 181 21.30 -40.82 1.17
CA ASN A 181 22.01 -39.64 0.69
C ASN A 181 23.08 -39.17 1.70
N GLU A 182 22.83 -39.26 3.00
CA GLU A 182 23.85 -38.98 4.01
C GLU A 182 25.04 -39.94 3.91
N ILE A 183 24.79 -41.25 3.73
CA ILE A 183 25.86 -42.24 3.54
C ILE A 183 26.68 -41.92 2.28
N ILE A 184 26.01 -41.55 1.18
CA ILE A 184 26.66 -41.21 -0.09
C ILE A 184 27.52 -39.94 0.06
N GLN A 185 26.99 -38.90 0.70
CA GLN A 185 27.64 -37.58 0.79
C GLN A 185 28.76 -37.54 1.84
N ARG A 186 28.55 -38.17 3.00
CA ARG A 186 29.45 -38.06 4.17
C ARG A 186 30.29 -39.30 4.42
N GLY A 187 30.02 -40.41 3.72
CA GLY A 187 30.66 -41.71 3.92
C GLY A 187 31.85 -41.99 3.01
N GLN A 188 32.71 -41.02 2.69
CA GLN A 188 33.92 -41.29 1.91
C GLN A 188 34.78 -42.36 2.63
N GLY A 189 35.00 -43.50 1.97
CA GLY A 189 35.65 -44.69 2.54
C GLY A 189 34.70 -45.78 3.08
N ARG A 190 33.40 -45.49 3.22
CA ARG A 190 32.34 -46.48 3.54
C ARG A 190 31.74 -47.08 2.27
N ILE A 191 31.72 -46.36 1.17
CA ILE A 191 31.11 -46.77 -0.09
C ILE A 191 32.01 -47.77 -0.80
N VAL A 192 31.48 -48.95 -1.11
CA VAL A 192 32.13 -49.96 -1.94
C VAL A 192 31.81 -49.71 -3.42
N THR A 193 30.53 -49.51 -3.74
CA THR A 193 30.07 -49.12 -5.09
C THR A 193 28.70 -48.47 -5.01
N ASN A 194 28.40 -47.59 -5.96
CA ASN A 194 27.10 -46.92 -6.12
C ASN A 194 26.81 -46.77 -7.62
N PHE A 195 25.71 -47.34 -8.11
CA PHE A 195 25.39 -47.33 -9.53
C PHE A 195 23.89 -47.55 -9.80
N LEU A 196 23.42 -47.10 -10.97
CA LEU A 196 22.12 -47.47 -11.51
C LEU A 196 22.23 -48.84 -12.18
N ASP A 197 21.50 -49.84 -11.69
CA ASP A 197 21.35 -51.13 -12.38
C ASP A 197 20.41 -50.95 -13.59
N PRO A 198 20.91 -51.05 -14.84
CA PRO A 198 20.08 -50.80 -16.02
C PRO A 198 19.00 -51.86 -16.23
N ALA A 199 19.19 -53.09 -15.72
CA ALA A 199 18.23 -54.18 -15.92
C ALA A 199 16.95 -53.99 -15.08
N SER A 200 17.11 -53.62 -13.80
CA SER A 200 15.98 -53.31 -12.92
C SER A 200 15.60 -51.82 -12.93
N ASN A 201 16.41 -50.96 -13.54
CA ASN A 201 16.35 -49.49 -13.47
C ASN A 201 16.23 -49.00 -12.01
N SER A 202 17.08 -49.53 -11.13
CA SER A 202 17.11 -49.21 -9.70
C SER A 202 18.49 -48.72 -9.28
N ASP A 203 18.56 -47.77 -8.36
CA ASP A 203 19.82 -47.32 -7.78
C ASP A 203 20.26 -48.32 -6.71
N ILE A 204 21.53 -48.74 -6.78
CA ILE A 204 22.13 -49.72 -5.89
C ILE A 204 23.33 -49.09 -5.19
N LEU A 205 23.30 -49.09 -3.86
CA LEU A 205 24.43 -48.67 -3.02
C LEU A 205 24.93 -49.85 -2.19
N VAL A 206 26.23 -50.12 -2.30
CA VAL A 206 26.94 -51.08 -1.45
C VAL A 206 27.90 -50.32 -0.56
N TYR A 207 27.82 -50.54 0.74
CA TYR A 207 28.57 -49.78 1.73
C TYR A 207 28.96 -50.63 2.94
N ASP A 208 29.88 -50.13 3.76
CA ASP A 208 30.42 -50.79 4.96
C ASP A 208 30.85 -52.27 4.73
N ASN A 209 31.33 -52.58 3.52
CA ASN A 209 31.76 -53.90 3.03
C ASN A 209 30.68 -55.00 2.95
N ASN A 210 29.60 -54.93 3.72
CA ASN A 210 28.57 -55.98 3.77
C ASN A 210 27.14 -55.44 3.76
N GLN A 211 26.92 -54.15 3.53
CA GLN A 211 25.58 -53.56 3.43
C GLN A 211 25.24 -53.27 1.98
N TRP A 212 23.98 -53.53 1.62
CA TRP A 212 23.43 -53.29 0.30
C TRP A 212 22.10 -52.57 0.46
N VAL A 213 21.79 -51.60 -0.40
CA VAL A 213 20.46 -50.98 -0.47
C VAL A 213 20.07 -50.72 -1.92
N GLY A 214 18.86 -51.14 -2.28
CA GLY A 214 18.22 -50.80 -3.55
C GLY A 214 17.20 -49.70 -3.31
N TYR A 215 17.20 -48.64 -4.11
CA TYR A 215 16.34 -47.47 -3.93
C TYR A 215 16.08 -46.74 -5.25
N MET A 216 15.37 -45.60 -5.18
CA MET A 216 15.19 -44.69 -6.31
C MET A 216 15.79 -43.33 -5.95
N SER A 217 16.87 -42.95 -6.61
CA SER A 217 17.32 -41.56 -6.61
C SER A 217 16.29 -40.65 -7.26
N ASP A 218 16.38 -39.34 -7.01
CA ASP A 218 15.50 -38.35 -7.65
C ASP A 218 15.57 -38.41 -9.19
N ASP A 219 16.75 -38.72 -9.75
CA ASP A 219 16.92 -38.93 -11.19
C ASP A 219 16.15 -40.17 -11.67
N THR A 220 16.22 -41.28 -10.95
CA THR A 220 15.45 -42.49 -11.26
C THR A 220 13.94 -42.25 -11.12
N LYS A 221 13.49 -41.52 -10.09
CA LYS A 221 12.07 -41.12 -9.94
C LYS A 221 11.60 -40.32 -11.15
N GLN A 222 12.39 -39.35 -11.62
CA GLN A 222 12.05 -38.57 -12.81
C GLN A 222 12.00 -39.42 -14.09
N LEU A 223 12.96 -40.34 -14.27
CA LEU A 223 12.96 -41.28 -15.40
C LEU A 223 11.69 -42.14 -15.39
N ARG A 224 11.26 -42.58 -14.20
CA ARG A 224 10.09 -43.44 -14.00
C ARG A 224 8.79 -42.70 -14.24
N ALA A 225 8.65 -41.47 -13.74
CA ALA A 225 7.51 -40.61 -14.05
C ALA A 225 7.33 -40.44 -15.57
N ARG A 226 8.42 -40.20 -16.32
CA ARG A 226 8.37 -40.11 -17.80
C ARG A 226 7.97 -41.43 -18.45
N ALA A 227 8.45 -42.57 -17.94
CA ALA A 227 8.08 -43.88 -18.45
C ALA A 227 6.59 -44.18 -18.22
N TYR A 228 6.07 -43.94 -17.02
CA TYR A 228 4.67 -44.17 -16.68
C TYR A 228 3.72 -43.27 -17.46
N ALA A 229 4.08 -41.99 -17.66
CA ALA A 229 3.33 -41.09 -18.52
C ALA A 229 3.27 -41.59 -19.97
N ARG A 230 4.39 -42.08 -20.52
CA ARG A 230 4.43 -42.69 -21.87
C ARG A 230 3.60 -43.96 -21.97
N TRP A 231 3.41 -44.68 -20.87
CA TRP A 231 2.55 -45.87 -20.82
C TRP A 231 1.07 -45.54 -20.58
N GLY A 232 0.71 -44.26 -20.49
CA GLY A 232 -0.68 -43.82 -20.32
C GLY A 232 -1.20 -43.92 -18.87
N MET A 233 -0.30 -43.97 -17.89
CA MET A 233 -0.66 -43.93 -16.47
C MET A 233 -1.04 -42.51 -16.03
N ALA A 234 -1.87 -42.38 -14.99
CA ALA A 234 -2.39 -41.10 -14.51
C ALA A 234 -1.32 -40.19 -13.87
N GLY A 235 -0.23 -40.78 -13.36
CA GLY A 235 0.85 -40.05 -12.70
C GLY A 235 1.63 -40.95 -11.74
N THR A 236 2.31 -40.30 -10.79
CA THR A 236 3.07 -40.98 -9.72
C THR A 236 2.61 -40.55 -8.32
N THR A 237 2.77 -41.45 -7.35
CA THR A 237 2.63 -41.16 -5.91
C THR A 237 3.94 -41.48 -5.21
N ASP A 238 4.33 -40.72 -4.19
CA ASP A 238 5.60 -40.92 -3.49
C ASP A 238 5.36 -41.50 -2.09
N TRP A 239 6.03 -42.60 -1.77
CA TRP A 239 6.08 -43.15 -0.42
C TRP A 239 7.49 -42.98 0.18
N ALA A 240 7.72 -42.04 1.10
CA ALA A 240 6.85 -40.96 1.54
C ALA A 240 7.64 -39.66 1.74
N SER A 241 6.95 -38.52 1.77
CA SER A 241 7.56 -37.18 1.81
C SER A 241 8.51 -36.95 2.98
N ASP A 242 8.27 -37.56 4.13
CA ASP A 242 9.09 -37.45 5.34
C ASP A 242 10.45 -38.17 5.24
N LEU A 243 10.61 -39.05 4.23
CA LEU A 243 11.81 -39.86 4.04
C LEU A 243 12.84 -39.19 3.10
N GLN A 244 12.45 -38.12 2.41
CA GLN A 244 13.27 -37.49 1.36
C GLN A 244 14.47 -36.73 1.92
N THR A 245 14.28 -35.94 2.98
CA THR A 245 15.32 -35.06 3.55
C THR A 245 15.19 -34.91 5.06
N PHE A 246 16.28 -34.53 5.73
CA PHE A 246 16.23 -34.19 7.15
C PHE A 246 15.65 -32.79 7.36
N TYR A 247 14.69 -32.66 8.27
CA TYR A 247 14.15 -31.38 8.72
C TYR A 247 14.63 -31.04 10.12
N ASN A 248 14.90 -29.75 10.36
CA ASN A 248 15.02 -29.24 11.71
C ASN A 248 13.62 -29.16 12.35
N PRO A 249 13.51 -29.25 13.69
CA PRO A 249 12.24 -28.98 14.36
C PRO A 249 11.74 -27.57 14.01
N PRO A 250 10.43 -27.36 13.93
CA PRO A 250 9.87 -26.02 13.78
C PRO A 250 10.36 -25.08 14.89
N LYS A 251 10.68 -23.84 14.53
CA LYS A 251 10.94 -22.79 15.53
C LYS A 251 9.73 -22.65 16.47
N PRO A 252 9.94 -22.32 17.76
CA PRO A 252 11.22 -21.93 18.39
C PRO A 252 12.06 -23.09 18.92
N ALA A 253 11.59 -24.34 18.82
CA ALA A 253 12.33 -25.50 19.30
C ALA A 253 13.69 -25.62 18.60
N LYS A 254 14.73 -25.92 19.38
CA LYS A 254 16.11 -26.05 18.88
C LYS A 254 16.46 -27.48 18.47
N ASP A 255 15.75 -28.46 19.03
CA ASP A 255 15.94 -29.89 18.74
C ASP A 255 14.60 -30.66 18.79
N TRP A 256 14.57 -31.81 18.11
CA TRP A 256 13.39 -32.68 18.04
C TRP A 256 13.02 -33.30 19.41
N PRO A 257 13.95 -33.74 20.28
CA PRO A 257 13.61 -34.23 21.60
C PRO A 257 12.77 -33.24 22.43
N TYR A 258 13.15 -31.96 22.46
CA TYR A 258 12.37 -30.93 23.13
C TYR A 258 10.99 -30.75 22.47
N PHE A 259 10.95 -30.64 21.13
CA PHE A 259 9.69 -30.49 20.40
C PHE A 259 8.71 -31.63 20.70
N ILE A 260 9.20 -32.88 20.68
CA ILE A 260 8.41 -34.09 20.96
C ILE A 260 7.96 -34.10 22.41
N ALA A 261 8.83 -33.76 23.36
CA ALA A 261 8.47 -33.74 24.78
C ALA A 261 7.37 -32.72 25.09
N VAL A 262 7.44 -31.51 24.52
CA VAL A 262 6.41 -30.49 24.69
C VAL A 262 5.09 -30.95 24.05
N ALA A 263 5.13 -31.46 22.82
CA ALA A 263 3.94 -32.00 22.14
C ALA A 263 3.29 -33.14 22.93
N ALA A 264 4.09 -34.07 23.46
CA ALA A 264 3.62 -35.20 24.25
C ALA A 264 2.98 -34.78 25.58
N SER A 265 3.38 -33.63 26.14
CA SER A 265 2.74 -33.06 27.33
C SER A 265 1.37 -32.42 27.07
N GLY A 266 0.97 -32.27 25.81
CA GLY A 266 -0.23 -31.55 25.39
C GLY A 266 -0.05 -30.04 25.25
N ALA A 267 1.15 -29.52 25.53
CA ALA A 267 1.52 -28.13 25.26
C ALA A 267 1.86 -27.92 23.78
N ASP A 268 1.73 -26.67 23.30
CA ASP A 268 2.07 -26.31 21.93
C ASP A 268 3.60 -26.15 21.79
N PRO A 269 4.31 -27.06 21.09
CA PRO A 269 5.77 -26.98 20.92
C PRO A 269 6.21 -25.80 20.04
N LYS A 270 5.25 -25.11 19.41
CA LYS A 270 5.47 -23.90 18.62
C LYS A 270 5.19 -22.62 19.41
N ASP A 271 4.91 -22.70 20.71
CA ASP A 271 4.75 -21.51 21.56
C ASP A 271 6.11 -20.86 21.86
N ASP A 272 6.16 -19.53 21.78
CA ASP A 272 7.40 -18.79 22.08
C ASP A 272 7.52 -18.52 23.59
N THR A 273 8.42 -19.27 24.22
CA THR A 273 8.73 -19.20 25.65
C THR A 273 9.73 -18.10 26.00
N THR A 274 10.13 -17.26 25.03
CA THR A 274 11.01 -16.11 25.28
C THR A 274 10.45 -15.28 26.43
N THR A 275 11.34 -14.91 27.36
CA THR A 275 11.07 -14.02 28.48
C THR A 275 12.10 -12.90 28.48
N ILE A 276 11.65 -11.65 28.62
CA ILE A 276 12.53 -10.47 28.61
C ILE A 276 12.24 -9.63 29.86
N GLY A 277 13.29 -9.32 30.62
CA GLY A 277 13.18 -8.50 31.82
C GLY A 277 12.49 -9.19 32.99
N LYS A 278 11.97 -8.39 33.93
CA LYS A 278 11.37 -8.81 35.20
C LYS A 278 9.93 -8.31 35.37
N TRP A 279 9.29 -7.78 34.33
CA TRP A 279 7.94 -7.21 34.39
C TRP A 279 6.86 -8.17 34.92
N ARG A 280 7.08 -9.49 34.79
CA ARG A 280 6.21 -10.56 35.34
C ARG A 280 6.43 -10.88 36.82
N THR A 281 7.44 -10.29 37.45
CA THR A 281 7.73 -10.51 38.89
C THR A 281 6.93 -9.58 39.79
N PHE A 282 6.27 -8.58 39.22
CA PHE A 282 5.41 -7.64 39.92
C PHE A 282 3.96 -8.12 39.96
N ASN A 283 3.18 -7.54 40.87
CA ASN A 283 1.77 -7.86 41.06
C ASN A 283 0.92 -6.57 41.07
N CYS A 284 -0.38 -6.73 40.97
CA CYS A 284 -1.36 -5.64 40.95
C CYS A 284 -1.45 -4.88 42.28
N THR A 285 -0.81 -5.35 43.35
CA THR A 285 -0.71 -4.61 44.62
C THR A 285 0.50 -3.67 44.67
N HIS A 286 1.31 -3.61 43.61
CA HIS A 286 2.45 -2.71 43.50
C HIS A 286 2.02 -1.22 43.62
N PRO A 287 2.76 -0.37 44.37
CA PRO A 287 2.42 1.04 44.57
C PRO A 287 2.09 1.81 43.28
N ALA A 288 2.88 1.57 42.22
CA ALA A 288 2.67 2.18 40.90
C ALA A 288 1.33 1.82 40.23
N ILE A 289 0.57 0.83 40.72
CA ILE A 289 -0.76 0.46 40.23
C ILE A 289 -1.85 0.95 41.17
N VAL A 290 -1.72 0.66 42.47
CA VAL A 290 -2.78 0.92 43.47
C VAL A 290 -2.98 2.41 43.76
N ASP A 291 -1.91 3.22 43.66
CA ASP A 291 -1.99 4.67 43.79
C ASP A 291 -1.30 5.34 42.58
N PRO A 292 -2.02 5.48 41.45
CA PRO A 292 -1.43 5.94 40.20
C PRO A 292 -1.02 7.42 40.24
N TYR A 293 -1.38 8.20 41.26
CA TYR A 293 -1.15 9.65 41.29
C TYR A 293 0.07 10.08 42.12
N VAL A 294 0.76 9.14 42.77
CA VAL A 294 1.99 9.39 43.53
C VAL A 294 3.18 9.63 42.60
N ASP A 295 3.32 8.77 41.59
CA ASP A 295 4.44 8.79 40.64
C ASP A 295 4.01 9.34 39.28
N THR A 296 4.92 10.03 38.59
CA THR A 296 4.71 10.46 37.20
C THR A 296 4.53 9.25 36.26
N PRO A 297 3.88 9.40 35.09
CA PRO A 297 3.70 8.29 34.15
C PRO A 297 5.00 7.54 33.79
N SER A 298 6.10 8.27 33.53
CA SER A 298 7.40 7.65 33.21
C SER A 298 8.00 6.87 34.39
N GLN A 299 7.83 7.35 35.61
CA GLN A 299 8.26 6.61 36.81
C GLN A 299 7.46 5.32 36.98
N ARG A 300 6.12 5.37 36.79
CA ARG A 300 5.26 4.18 36.83
C ARG A 300 5.65 3.17 35.76
N TRP A 301 5.90 3.64 34.52
CA TRP A 301 6.32 2.81 33.40
C TRP A 301 7.62 2.05 33.70
N LYS A 302 8.63 2.76 34.23
CA LYS A 302 9.94 2.22 34.60
C LYS A 302 9.88 1.30 35.82
N ALA A 303 9.07 1.64 36.82
CA ALA A 303 8.94 0.85 38.05
C ALA A 303 8.49 -0.59 37.79
N LEU A 304 7.66 -0.79 36.75
CA LEU A 304 7.12 -2.10 36.37
C LEU A 304 7.88 -2.78 35.23
N ASP A 305 9.03 -2.23 34.81
CA ASP A 305 9.84 -2.76 33.70
C ASP A 305 9.05 -2.90 32.38
N THR A 306 8.17 -1.93 32.12
CA THR A 306 7.22 -1.98 30.99
C THR A 306 7.92 -1.96 29.63
N ASP A 307 9.11 -1.36 29.52
CA ASP A 307 9.92 -1.41 28.28
C ASP A 307 10.33 -2.84 27.91
N SER A 308 10.63 -3.67 28.90
CA SER A 308 10.95 -5.09 28.68
C SER A 308 9.70 -5.88 28.29
N ALA A 309 8.55 -5.55 28.89
CA ALA A 309 7.26 -6.14 28.52
C ALA A 309 6.90 -5.86 27.05
N TRP A 310 7.02 -4.61 26.61
CA TRP A 310 6.78 -4.24 25.21
C TRP A 310 7.78 -4.90 24.25
N ARG A 311 9.07 -4.96 24.62
CA ARG A 311 10.08 -5.65 23.81
C ARG A 311 9.79 -7.14 23.67
N GLU A 312 9.25 -7.77 24.70
CA GLU A 312 8.84 -9.17 24.65
C GLU A 312 7.68 -9.38 23.67
N VAL A 313 6.65 -8.53 23.73
CA VAL A 313 5.53 -8.51 22.75
C VAL A 313 6.06 -8.42 21.33
N VAL A 314 6.92 -7.44 21.05
CA VAL A 314 7.49 -7.22 19.72
C VAL A 314 8.35 -8.40 19.28
N THR A 315 9.15 -8.97 20.19
CA THR A 315 9.99 -10.13 19.89
C THR A 315 9.13 -11.31 19.47
N LYS A 316 8.15 -11.71 20.28
CA LYS A 316 7.28 -12.87 19.99
C LYS A 316 6.48 -12.70 18.70
N TRP A 317 6.03 -11.48 18.43
CA TRP A 317 5.38 -11.14 17.18
C TRP A 317 6.28 -11.41 15.96
N LEU A 318 7.48 -10.82 15.96
CA LEU A 318 8.40 -10.88 14.83
C LEU A 318 9.05 -12.27 14.66
N THR A 319 9.29 -13.01 15.74
CA THR A 319 9.99 -14.30 15.70
C THR A 319 9.06 -15.49 15.44
N ASN A 320 7.80 -15.41 15.86
CA ASN A 320 6.90 -16.56 15.88
C ASN A 320 5.49 -16.23 15.40
N ASP A 321 4.76 -15.38 16.13
CA ASP A 321 3.30 -15.27 16.00
C ASP A 321 2.84 -14.83 14.61
N ARG A 322 3.58 -13.91 13.97
CA ARG A 322 3.32 -13.47 12.59
C ARG A 322 3.40 -14.63 11.59
N SER A 323 4.38 -15.53 11.75
CA SER A 323 4.55 -16.71 10.87
C SER A 323 3.44 -17.75 11.05
N ARG A 324 2.72 -17.68 12.17
CA ARG A 324 1.59 -18.56 12.51
C ARG A 324 0.23 -17.99 12.05
N ASN A 325 0.24 -16.94 11.23
CA ASN A 325 -0.95 -16.28 10.70
C ASN A 325 -1.88 -15.70 11.80
N MET A 326 -1.30 -15.30 12.94
CA MET A 326 -2.02 -14.55 13.98
C MET A 326 -2.02 -13.05 13.63
N LYS A 327 -3.07 -12.31 14.02
CA LYS A 327 -3.09 -10.84 13.94
C LYS A 327 -2.25 -10.23 15.07
N PHE A 328 -1.77 -8.99 14.89
CA PHE A 328 -0.89 -8.32 15.84
C PHE A 328 -1.52 -8.09 17.21
N LEU A 329 -2.72 -7.50 17.30
CA LEU A 329 -3.39 -7.26 18.59
C LEU A 329 -3.67 -8.56 19.37
N PRO A 330 -4.17 -9.65 18.74
CA PRO A 330 -4.22 -10.97 19.40
C PRO A 330 -2.86 -11.49 19.89
N SER A 331 -1.75 -11.22 19.18
CA SER A 331 -0.39 -11.55 19.67
C SER A 331 -0.01 -10.75 20.91
N VAL A 332 -0.31 -9.45 20.92
CA VAL A 332 -0.13 -8.56 22.08
C VAL A 332 -0.94 -9.10 23.26
N ALA A 333 -2.22 -9.39 23.06
CA ALA A 333 -3.13 -9.91 24.08
C ALA A 333 -2.65 -11.26 24.63
N ARG A 334 -2.22 -12.17 23.76
CA ARG A 334 -1.67 -13.48 24.14
C ARG A 334 -0.40 -13.37 24.97
N THR A 335 0.47 -12.42 24.66
CA THR A 335 1.75 -12.21 25.36
C THR A 335 1.54 -11.53 26.71
N LEU A 336 0.65 -10.54 26.76
CA LEU A 336 0.31 -9.78 27.96
C LEU A 336 -0.76 -10.46 28.84
N LYS A 337 -1.41 -11.52 28.34
CA LYS A 337 -2.53 -12.21 29.00
C LYS A 337 -3.68 -11.26 29.38
N ILE A 338 -4.03 -10.35 28.48
CA ILE A 338 -5.07 -9.35 28.71
C ILE A 338 -5.71 -8.89 27.40
N GLY A 339 -6.97 -8.47 27.43
CA GLY A 339 -7.61 -7.74 26.32
C GLY A 339 -8.02 -8.59 25.10
N GLU A 340 -8.41 -9.84 25.31
CA GLU A 340 -8.89 -10.70 24.22
C GLU A 340 -10.12 -10.11 23.51
N GLU A 341 -10.07 -10.06 22.18
CA GLU A 341 -11.18 -9.71 21.25
C GLU A 341 -11.82 -8.31 21.40
N LEU A 342 -11.06 -7.28 21.78
CA LEU A 342 -11.60 -5.92 21.90
C LEU A 342 -11.73 -5.12 20.58
N GLY A 343 -11.16 -5.60 19.46
CA GLY A 343 -11.34 -4.96 18.15
C GLY A 343 -10.76 -3.54 18.00
N CYS A 344 -9.73 -3.19 18.79
CA CYS A 344 -9.15 -1.84 18.84
C CYS A 344 -8.63 -1.30 17.50
N GLU A 345 -8.46 -2.17 16.49
CA GLU A 345 -8.08 -1.78 15.13
C GLU A 345 -9.24 -1.27 14.26
N THR A 346 -10.48 -1.36 14.73
CA THR A 346 -11.70 -0.94 14.00
C THR A 346 -12.46 0.14 14.77
N LEU A 347 -13.30 0.91 14.08
CA LEU A 347 -14.24 1.88 14.68
C LEU A 347 -15.71 1.51 14.38
N GLY A 348 -15.93 0.27 13.94
CA GLY A 348 -17.20 -0.23 13.40
C GLY A 348 -17.95 -1.13 14.37
N SER A 349 -18.72 -2.09 13.84
CA SER A 349 -19.55 -2.99 14.64
C SER A 349 -18.78 -3.92 15.59
N ASP A 350 -17.49 -4.12 15.34
CA ASP A 350 -16.60 -4.99 16.11
C ASP A 350 -15.77 -4.21 17.14
N ASP A 351 -16.07 -2.91 17.34
CA ASP A 351 -15.40 -2.06 18.31
C ASP A 351 -15.91 -2.31 19.73
N LEU A 352 -15.07 -2.95 20.55
CA LEU A 352 -15.28 -3.17 21.98
C LEU A 352 -14.16 -2.50 22.81
N CYS A 353 -13.37 -1.60 22.21
CA CYS A 353 -12.12 -1.10 22.77
C CYS A 353 -12.28 0.21 23.57
N ASP A 354 -13.43 0.41 24.22
CA ASP A 354 -13.73 1.62 25.00
C ASP A 354 -13.61 1.44 26.53
N GLY A 355 -13.62 0.19 27.00
CA GLY A 355 -13.58 -0.14 28.42
C GLY A 355 -12.20 0.05 29.03
N TRP A 356 -12.12 0.76 30.18
CA TRP A 356 -10.88 0.81 30.94
C TRP A 356 -10.62 -0.54 31.62
N MET A 357 -9.41 -1.07 31.46
CA MET A 357 -9.01 -2.28 32.17
C MET A 357 -8.29 -1.97 33.48
N THR A 358 -8.62 -2.73 34.51
CA THR A 358 -7.96 -2.66 35.81
C THR A 358 -6.94 -3.79 35.94
N CYS A 359 -5.94 -3.61 36.81
CA CYS A 359 -5.02 -4.68 37.13
C CYS A 359 -5.77 -5.68 38.03
N GLU A 360 -6.11 -6.84 37.47
CA GLU A 360 -6.77 -7.90 38.20
C GLU A 360 -5.78 -8.99 38.61
N ARG A 361 -6.14 -9.78 39.64
CA ARG A 361 -5.31 -10.88 40.16
C ARG A 361 -4.90 -11.91 39.10
N ILE A 362 -5.61 -11.99 37.97
CA ILE A 362 -5.24 -12.85 36.84
C ILE A 362 -3.90 -12.44 36.19
N LEU A 363 -3.49 -11.18 36.35
CA LEU A 363 -2.19 -10.68 35.92
C LEU A 363 -1.08 -10.96 36.94
N ASP A 364 -1.41 -11.39 38.16
CA ASP A 364 -0.44 -11.76 39.19
C ASP A 364 0.08 -13.17 38.91
N GLY A 365 1.30 -13.29 38.40
CA GLY A 365 1.94 -14.60 38.28
C GLY A 365 3.04 -14.67 37.22
N PRO A 366 3.64 -15.85 37.02
CA PRO A 366 4.76 -16.01 36.10
C PRO A 366 4.39 -15.84 34.62
N SER A 367 3.10 -15.77 34.29
CA SER A 367 2.58 -15.65 32.93
C SER A 367 2.33 -14.21 32.47
N SER A 368 2.20 -13.25 33.39
CA SER A 368 1.95 -11.83 33.08
C SER A 368 2.40 -10.94 34.24
N GLY A 369 2.05 -9.65 34.23
CA GLY A 369 2.33 -8.72 35.30
C GLY A 369 1.59 -7.39 35.08
N PRO A 370 1.62 -6.48 36.07
CA PRO A 370 0.91 -5.20 36.01
C PRO A 370 1.35 -4.28 34.85
N ALA A 371 2.54 -4.48 34.28
CA ALA A 371 2.99 -3.78 33.06
C ALA A 371 2.05 -4.04 31.86
N ALA A 372 1.40 -5.20 31.80
CA ALA A 372 0.42 -5.55 30.77
C ALA A 372 -0.74 -4.53 30.73
N GLN A 373 -1.22 -4.12 31.90
CA GLN A 373 -2.27 -3.12 32.01
C GLN A 373 -1.82 -1.78 31.44
N LEU A 374 -0.59 -1.33 31.75
CA LEU A 374 -0.07 -0.04 31.28
C LEU A 374 0.06 0.02 29.75
N ILE A 375 0.58 -1.06 29.14
CA ILE A 375 0.66 -1.18 27.68
C ILE A 375 -0.75 -1.15 27.10
N TRP A 376 -1.64 -2.00 27.58
CA TRP A 376 -2.96 -2.13 26.97
C TRP A 376 -3.84 -0.88 27.13
N ILE A 377 -3.79 -0.21 28.28
CA ILE A 377 -4.44 1.10 28.48
C ILE A 377 -3.92 2.12 27.47
N SER A 378 -2.62 2.08 27.15
CA SER A 378 -2.04 2.98 26.15
C SER A 378 -2.61 2.68 24.76
N LEU A 379 -2.80 1.40 24.39
CA LEU A 379 -3.41 1.00 23.12
C LEU A 379 -4.90 1.41 23.05
N ILE A 380 -5.66 1.21 24.13
CA ILE A 380 -7.05 1.70 24.26
C ILE A 380 -7.09 3.22 24.08
N ARG A 381 -6.15 3.97 24.68
CA ARG A 381 -6.13 5.43 24.56
C ARG A 381 -5.91 5.86 23.10
N ILE A 382 -5.01 5.20 22.37
CA ILE A 382 -4.80 5.44 20.94
C ILE A 382 -6.10 5.25 20.17
N HIS A 383 -6.76 4.11 20.37
CA HIS A 383 -8.04 3.81 19.76
C HIS A 383 -9.09 4.90 20.06
N ARG A 384 -9.27 5.25 21.34
CA ARG A 384 -10.24 6.27 21.78
C ARG A 384 -9.95 7.67 21.22
N MET A 385 -8.69 8.02 20.98
CA MET A 385 -8.34 9.28 20.31
C MET A 385 -8.85 9.30 18.86
N HIS A 386 -8.77 8.17 18.15
CA HIS A 386 -9.31 8.03 16.80
C HIS A 386 -10.85 7.97 16.81
N HIS A 387 -11.46 7.28 17.79
CA HIS A 387 -12.90 7.29 17.98
C HIS A 387 -13.43 8.72 18.25
N ALA A 388 -12.79 9.46 19.16
CA ALA A 388 -13.16 10.86 19.44
C ALA A 388 -13.02 11.76 18.21
N TYR A 389 -12.06 11.48 17.32
CA TYR A 389 -11.92 12.19 16.07
C TYR A 389 -13.05 11.85 15.09
N SER A 390 -13.39 10.57 14.95
CA SER A 390 -14.52 10.10 14.13
C SER A 390 -15.86 10.69 14.61
N ASP A 391 -16.08 10.74 15.93
CA ASP A 391 -17.27 11.35 16.53
C ASP A 391 -17.36 12.85 16.23
N ALA A 392 -16.25 13.57 16.36
CA ALA A 392 -16.20 15.00 16.10
C ALA A 392 -16.51 15.32 14.62
N LEU A 393 -16.01 14.51 13.68
CA LEU A 393 -16.34 14.63 12.26
C LEU A 393 -17.81 14.31 11.97
N SER A 394 -18.31 13.22 12.54
CA SER A 394 -19.71 12.80 12.38
C SER A 394 -20.66 13.88 12.90
N GLN A 395 -20.37 14.50 14.04
CA GLN A 395 -21.17 15.60 14.58
C GLN A 395 -21.08 16.87 13.73
N ALA A 396 -19.90 17.19 13.17
CA ALA A 396 -19.72 18.33 12.27
C ALA A 396 -20.57 18.21 10.98
N SER A 397 -20.74 16.99 10.46
CA SER A 397 -21.49 16.70 9.22
C SER A 397 -22.96 17.15 9.25
N SER A 398 -23.59 17.13 10.43
CA SER A 398 -25.02 17.51 10.58
C SER A 398 -25.28 19.00 10.41
N SER A 399 -24.41 19.87 10.96
CA SER A 399 -24.47 21.34 10.79
C SER A 399 -24.00 21.81 9.41
N PHE A 400 -23.25 20.96 8.72
CA PHE A 400 -22.55 21.27 7.50
C PHE A 400 -23.48 21.34 6.27
N LEU A 401 -24.40 20.39 6.12
CA LEU A 401 -25.26 20.28 4.93
C LEU A 401 -26.08 21.56 4.65
N PHE A 402 -26.65 22.18 5.68
CA PHE A 402 -27.42 23.42 5.52
C PHE A 402 -26.56 24.62 5.11
N LYS A 403 -25.30 24.67 5.54
CA LYS A 403 -24.38 25.77 5.21
C LYS A 403 -23.77 25.61 3.83
N VAL A 404 -23.57 24.38 3.36
CA VAL A 404 -23.06 24.08 2.02
C VAL A 404 -24.03 24.53 0.92
N ASP A 405 -25.35 24.37 1.13
CA ASP A 405 -26.37 24.85 0.20
C ASP A 405 -26.37 26.40 0.12
N ARG A 406 -26.38 27.05 1.28
CA ARG A 406 -26.26 28.52 1.36
C ARG A 406 -24.97 29.04 0.73
N MET A 407 -23.83 28.37 0.95
CA MET A 407 -22.54 28.72 0.35
C MET A 407 -22.60 28.69 -1.18
N GLN A 408 -23.14 27.63 -1.78
CA GLN A 408 -23.29 27.53 -3.23
C GLN A 408 -24.13 28.69 -3.78
N ASN A 409 -25.27 28.97 -3.15
CA ASN A 409 -26.17 30.04 -3.60
C ASN A 409 -25.51 31.44 -3.54
N ILE A 410 -24.61 31.66 -2.57
CA ILE A 410 -23.93 32.95 -2.38
C ILE A 410 -22.71 33.09 -3.29
N PHE A 411 -21.81 32.09 -3.31
CA PHE A 411 -20.50 32.20 -3.97
C PHE A 411 -20.46 31.60 -5.38
N ALA A 412 -21.45 30.77 -5.73
CA ALA A 412 -21.58 30.13 -7.04
C ALA A 412 -23.02 30.15 -7.59
N PRO A 413 -23.60 31.35 -7.82
CA PRO A 413 -24.99 31.48 -8.27
C PRO A 413 -25.25 30.95 -9.70
N ILE A 414 -24.22 30.63 -10.48
CA ILE A 414 -24.32 30.08 -11.84
C ILE A 414 -24.00 28.57 -11.78
N PRO A 415 -24.88 27.68 -12.31
CA PRO A 415 -24.65 26.25 -12.30
C PRO A 415 -23.38 25.86 -13.06
N GLU A 416 -22.57 24.99 -12.46
CA GLU A 416 -21.29 24.57 -13.03
C GLU A 416 -21.44 23.64 -14.25
N PRO A 417 -20.49 23.66 -15.19
CA PRO A 417 -20.44 22.68 -16.28
C PRO A 417 -20.20 21.27 -15.73
N LYS A 418 -20.95 20.28 -16.23
CA LYS A 418 -20.83 18.85 -15.86
C LYS A 418 -19.48 18.27 -16.31
N ASN A 419 -18.42 18.44 -15.52
CA ASN A 419 -17.12 17.80 -15.76
C ASN A 419 -16.55 17.19 -14.47
N ASN A 420 -15.62 16.24 -14.61
CA ASN A 420 -15.02 15.51 -13.48
C ASN A 420 -13.87 16.30 -12.79
N GLN A 421 -13.76 17.63 -12.97
CA GLN A 421 -12.61 18.40 -12.48
C GLN A 421 -12.60 18.59 -10.94
N TRP A 422 -13.66 18.17 -10.24
CA TRP A 422 -13.73 18.18 -8.78
C TRP A 422 -12.84 17.14 -8.10
N LEU A 423 -12.57 16.00 -8.76
CA LEU A 423 -11.86 14.89 -8.12
C LEU A 423 -10.49 15.29 -7.56
N ASN A 424 -9.70 16.07 -8.31
CA ASN A 424 -8.36 16.49 -7.88
C ASN A 424 -8.41 17.47 -6.69
N ILE A 425 -9.37 18.39 -6.68
CA ILE A 425 -9.56 19.35 -5.58
C ILE A 425 -9.97 18.62 -4.30
N LEU A 426 -10.83 17.62 -4.43
CA LEU A 426 -11.31 16.80 -3.31
C LEU A 426 -10.17 15.93 -2.74
N LEU A 427 -9.34 15.34 -3.60
CA LEU A 427 -8.17 14.56 -3.17
C LEU A 427 -7.15 15.42 -2.43
N ASP A 428 -6.89 16.64 -2.91
CA ASP A 428 -6.04 17.62 -2.22
C ASP A 428 -6.61 17.99 -0.84
N PHE A 429 -7.93 18.16 -0.74
CA PHE A 429 -8.61 18.51 0.50
C PHE A 429 -8.76 17.35 1.50
N ILE A 430 -8.90 16.09 1.03
CA ILE A 430 -8.96 14.91 1.92
C ILE A 430 -7.72 14.89 2.82
N THR A 431 -6.55 15.14 2.24
CA THR A 431 -5.28 15.06 2.94
C THR A 431 -5.08 16.23 3.89
N ILE A 432 -5.15 17.45 3.37
CA ILE A 432 -4.84 18.67 4.14
C ILE A 432 -5.93 18.92 5.19
N GLY A 433 -7.18 18.66 4.84
CA GLY A 433 -8.32 18.80 5.74
C GLY A 433 -8.30 17.79 6.88
N ALA A 434 -8.02 16.51 6.61
CA ALA A 434 -7.89 15.51 7.66
C ALA A 434 -6.72 15.83 8.61
N LEU A 435 -5.59 16.31 8.08
CA LEU A 435 -4.42 16.65 8.89
C LEU A 435 -4.59 17.91 9.73
N SER A 436 -5.18 18.96 9.14
CA SER A 436 -5.43 20.24 9.83
C SER A 436 -6.48 20.13 10.93
N THR A 437 -7.30 19.08 10.92
CA THR A 437 -8.30 18.82 11.96
C THR A 437 -7.84 17.74 12.95
N ALA A 438 -7.17 16.68 12.48
CA ALA A 438 -6.62 15.65 13.36
C ALA A 438 -5.51 16.19 14.29
N ALA A 439 -4.52 16.91 13.75
CA ALA A 439 -3.35 17.30 14.53
C ALA A 439 -3.71 18.15 15.77
N PRO A 440 -4.57 19.17 15.66
CA PRO A 440 -4.99 19.99 16.79
C PRO A 440 -5.81 19.23 17.83
N LEU A 441 -6.70 18.33 17.41
CA LEU A 441 -7.45 17.48 18.33
C LEU A 441 -6.52 16.57 19.13
N PHE A 442 -5.65 15.83 18.42
CA PHE A 442 -4.73 14.88 19.05
C PHE A 442 -3.78 15.63 19.99
N ASN A 443 -3.23 16.77 19.57
CA ASN A 443 -2.40 17.64 20.41
C ASN A 443 -3.16 18.15 21.64
N GLY A 444 -4.43 18.54 21.48
CA GLY A 444 -5.29 18.98 22.57
C GLY A 444 -5.55 17.87 23.59
N ILE A 445 -5.89 16.65 23.12
CA ILE A 445 -6.08 15.47 23.98
C ILE A 445 -4.76 15.12 24.71
N LEU A 446 -3.63 15.11 24.00
CA LEU A 446 -2.33 14.81 24.61
C LEU A 446 -1.97 15.81 25.72
N LYS A 447 -2.21 17.11 25.51
CA LYS A 447 -2.00 18.15 26.54
C LYS A 447 -2.85 17.97 27.81
N GLN A 448 -3.94 17.21 27.74
CA GLN A 448 -4.70 16.84 28.93
C GLN A 448 -4.03 15.74 29.75
N LEU A 449 -3.13 14.94 29.16
CA LEU A 449 -2.52 13.83 29.86
C LEU A 449 -1.37 14.30 30.77
N PRO A 450 -1.15 13.62 31.92
CA PRO A 450 -0.14 14.04 32.90
C PRO A 450 1.28 14.16 32.33
N ALA A 451 1.66 13.28 31.40
CA ALA A 451 2.98 13.28 30.76
C ALA A 451 3.30 14.59 30.00
N PHE A 452 2.26 15.29 29.53
CA PHE A 452 2.37 16.53 28.76
C PHE A 452 1.88 17.76 29.53
N SER A 453 1.61 17.62 30.83
CA SER A 453 1.11 18.71 31.67
C SER A 453 2.13 19.83 31.93
N ASN A 454 3.42 19.56 31.72
CA ASN A 454 4.50 20.54 31.84
C ASN A 454 4.75 21.24 30.49
N PRO A 455 4.73 22.59 30.41
CA PRO A 455 5.01 23.32 29.16
C PRO A 455 6.35 22.99 28.50
N ARG A 456 7.35 22.52 29.25
CA ARG A 456 8.64 22.07 28.71
C ARG A 456 8.54 20.81 27.85
N ASN A 457 7.45 20.05 27.99
CA ASN A 457 7.19 18.81 27.25
C ASN A 457 6.23 19.03 26.07
N TYR A 458 5.88 20.28 25.72
CA TYR A 458 4.97 20.53 24.60
C TYR A 458 5.54 20.02 23.27
N ASP A 459 6.85 20.12 23.05
CA ASP A 459 7.46 19.56 21.84
C ASP A 459 7.24 18.04 21.75
N ASN A 460 7.30 17.32 22.88
CA ASN A 460 6.99 15.89 22.91
C ASN A 460 5.52 15.60 22.56
N ALA A 461 4.59 16.48 22.95
CA ALA A 461 3.17 16.34 22.58
C ALA A 461 3.00 16.51 21.06
N LYS A 462 3.65 17.52 20.48
CA LYS A 462 3.64 17.77 19.03
C LYS A 462 4.22 16.57 18.26
N ASP A 463 5.36 16.04 18.68
CA ASP A 463 5.99 14.89 18.02
C ASP A 463 5.11 13.64 18.13
N THR A 464 4.53 13.37 19.31
CA THR A 464 3.62 12.23 19.51
C THR A 464 2.34 12.38 18.66
N THR A 465 1.80 13.59 18.52
CA THR A 465 0.71 13.87 17.56
C THR A 465 1.11 13.53 16.14
N MET A 466 2.29 13.97 15.70
CA MET A 466 2.78 13.70 14.34
C MET A 466 3.00 12.21 14.10
N THR A 467 3.45 11.44 15.09
CA THR A 467 3.58 9.98 14.99
C THR A 467 2.22 9.29 14.92
N LEU A 468 1.22 9.77 15.68
CA LEU A 468 -0.16 9.25 15.64
C LEU A 468 -0.85 9.48 14.29
N ILE A 469 -0.67 10.66 13.68
CA ILE A 469 -1.30 10.99 12.39
C ILE A 469 -0.39 10.73 11.19
N GLY A 470 0.89 10.39 11.40
CA GLY A 470 1.92 10.39 10.36
C GLY A 470 1.63 9.44 9.20
N GLN A 471 0.92 8.34 9.46
CA GLN A 471 0.52 7.37 8.44
C GLN A 471 -0.54 7.93 7.45
N SER A 472 -1.33 8.93 7.84
CA SER A 472 -2.33 9.58 6.97
C SER A 472 -1.68 10.28 5.76
N THR A 473 -0.41 10.70 5.87
CA THR A 473 0.36 11.34 4.79
C THR A 473 0.77 10.36 3.70
N SER A 474 1.09 9.11 4.06
CA SER A 474 1.40 8.04 3.11
C SER A 474 0.13 7.57 2.38
N LEU A 475 -0.99 7.49 3.10
CA LEU A 475 -2.31 7.17 2.57
C LEU A 475 -2.79 8.19 1.53
N ALA A 476 -2.42 9.46 1.66
CA ALA A 476 -2.73 10.48 0.66
C ALA A 476 -2.12 10.16 -0.72
N LYS A 477 -0.88 9.66 -0.76
CA LYS A 477 -0.24 9.22 -2.00
C LYS A 477 -0.94 7.98 -2.56
N ASP A 478 -1.26 7.03 -1.69
CA ASP A 478 -1.94 5.78 -2.07
C ASP A 478 -3.37 6.04 -2.61
N PHE A 479 -4.11 7.01 -2.04
CA PHE A 479 -5.44 7.40 -2.52
C PHE A 479 -5.41 8.20 -3.83
N LEU A 480 -4.35 8.99 -4.07
CA LEU A 480 -4.10 9.66 -5.36
C LEU A 480 -3.77 8.66 -6.48
N GLU A 481 -3.11 7.56 -6.13
CA GLU A 481 -2.71 6.51 -7.08
C GLU A 481 -3.82 5.45 -7.28
N ASN A 482 -4.57 5.11 -6.22
CA ASN A 482 -5.63 4.10 -6.21
C ASN A 482 -6.80 4.53 -5.29
N PRO A 483 -7.83 5.22 -5.82
CA PRO A 483 -9.01 5.58 -5.01
C PRO A 483 -9.73 4.32 -4.51
N PRO A 484 -10.28 4.33 -3.28
CA PRO A 484 -10.86 3.14 -2.66
C PRO A 484 -12.06 2.63 -3.47
N LEU A 485 -12.05 1.32 -3.76
CA LEU A 485 -13.08 0.63 -4.54
C LEU A 485 -14.42 0.66 -3.79
N GLY A 486 -15.39 1.39 -4.34
CA GLY A 486 -16.80 1.36 -3.89
C GLY A 486 -17.36 2.70 -3.38
N ALA A 487 -16.52 3.62 -2.92
CA ALA A 487 -16.98 4.90 -2.34
C ALA A 487 -17.35 5.98 -3.38
N TRP A 488 -16.90 5.83 -4.63
CA TRP A 488 -17.00 6.88 -5.65
C TRP A 488 -17.81 6.37 -6.85
N THR A 489 -19.13 6.30 -6.71
CA THR A 489 -19.96 5.86 -7.85
C THR A 489 -20.13 7.00 -8.87
N PRO A 490 -19.97 6.74 -10.17
CA PRO A 490 -20.31 7.71 -11.22
C PRO A 490 -21.79 8.11 -11.24
N LYS A 491 -22.63 7.48 -10.41
CA LYS A 491 -24.09 7.62 -10.38
C LYS A 491 -24.60 8.71 -9.43
N GLU A 492 -23.77 9.25 -8.53
CA GLU A 492 -24.15 10.30 -7.55
C GLU A 492 -23.66 11.70 -7.94
N LYS A 493 -23.32 11.88 -9.22
CA LYS A 493 -22.54 13.00 -9.76
C LYS A 493 -23.27 14.33 -9.98
N ASP A 494 -24.50 14.49 -9.53
CA ASP A 494 -25.33 15.59 -10.04
C ASP A 494 -25.32 16.91 -9.25
N ASN A 495 -24.81 17.00 -8.01
CA ASN A 495 -24.74 18.28 -7.26
C ASN A 495 -23.53 18.35 -6.28
N PHE A 496 -22.91 19.53 -6.15
CA PHE A 496 -21.77 19.82 -5.24
C PHE A 496 -22.03 19.35 -3.80
N SER A 497 -23.25 19.51 -3.27
CA SER A 497 -23.62 19.05 -1.92
C SER A 497 -23.44 17.54 -1.70
N SER A 498 -23.67 16.71 -2.73
CA SER A 498 -23.50 15.24 -2.65
C SER A 498 -22.02 14.86 -2.51
N TYR A 499 -21.16 15.52 -3.29
CA TYR A 499 -19.70 15.34 -3.21
C TYR A 499 -19.12 15.78 -1.86
N MET A 500 -19.77 16.70 -1.16
CA MET A 500 -19.28 17.20 0.12
C MET A 500 -19.60 16.27 1.29
N GLY A 501 -20.67 15.48 1.20
CA GLY A 501 -20.86 14.32 2.08
C GLY A 501 -19.77 13.26 1.87
N GLN A 502 -19.34 13.03 0.62
CA GLN A 502 -18.29 12.06 0.28
C GLN A 502 -16.91 12.46 0.82
N VAL A 503 -16.60 13.75 0.97
CA VAL A 503 -15.33 14.20 1.58
C VAL A 503 -15.28 13.89 3.07
N ILE A 504 -16.36 14.14 3.80
CA ILE A 504 -16.44 13.79 5.22
C ILE A 504 -16.36 12.26 5.38
N GLY A 505 -17.04 11.51 4.50
CA GLY A 505 -16.89 10.05 4.42
C GLY A 505 -15.45 9.63 4.17
N GLY A 506 -14.75 10.27 3.21
CA GLY A 506 -13.35 10.00 2.93
C GLY A 506 -12.41 10.35 4.09
N TRP A 507 -12.73 11.35 4.92
CA TRP A 507 -12.00 11.62 6.16
C TRP A 507 -12.24 10.52 7.19
N MET A 508 -13.48 10.03 7.35
CA MET A 508 -13.81 8.93 8.25
C MET A 508 -13.10 7.64 7.83
N ASP A 509 -13.12 7.29 6.54
CA ASP A 509 -12.39 6.13 5.98
C ASP A 509 -10.88 6.26 6.22
N ASN A 510 -10.33 7.48 6.11
CA ASN A 510 -8.92 7.74 6.37
C ASN A 510 -8.55 7.47 7.84
N ILE A 511 -9.42 7.84 8.79
CA ILE A 511 -9.22 7.58 10.22
C ILE A 511 -9.20 6.08 10.48
N GLU A 512 -10.19 5.35 9.98
CA GLU A 512 -10.30 3.90 10.18
C GLU A 512 -9.09 3.18 9.56
N THR A 513 -8.68 3.58 8.36
CA THR A 513 -7.50 3.01 7.70
C THR A 513 -6.20 3.34 8.44
N THR A 514 -6.08 4.57 8.96
CA THR A 514 -4.91 4.99 9.76
C THR A 514 -4.81 4.16 11.04
N LEU A 515 -5.91 3.95 11.75
CA LEU A 515 -5.99 3.13 12.96
C LEU A 515 -5.64 1.67 12.66
N ALA A 516 -6.25 1.09 11.63
CA ALA A 516 -5.98 -0.29 11.21
C ALA A 516 -4.50 -0.48 10.84
N ARG A 517 -3.89 0.49 10.15
CA ARG A 517 -2.47 0.47 9.79
C ARG A 517 -1.56 0.60 11.01
N LEU A 518 -1.95 1.40 12.00
CA LEU A 518 -1.20 1.52 13.26
C LEU A 518 -1.17 0.19 14.05
N PHE A 519 -2.22 -0.63 13.93
CA PHE A 519 -2.33 -1.93 14.61
C PHE A 519 -2.03 -3.16 13.72
N ASN A 520 -1.51 -2.99 12.52
CA ASN A 520 -1.30 -4.10 11.58
C ASN A 520 -0.04 -4.96 11.88
N GLY A 521 0.86 -4.50 12.76
CA GLY A 521 2.09 -5.21 13.12
C GLY A 521 3.21 -5.20 12.07
N THR A 522 3.23 -4.24 11.14
CA THR A 522 4.44 -3.96 10.34
C THR A 522 5.55 -3.37 11.21
N GLU A 523 6.79 -3.42 10.75
CA GLU A 523 7.93 -2.86 11.50
C GLU A 523 7.74 -1.36 11.76
N ASP A 524 7.24 -0.61 10.78
CA ASP A 524 6.92 0.82 10.92
C ASP A 524 5.82 1.08 11.95
N SER A 525 4.75 0.27 11.96
CA SER A 525 3.64 0.47 12.89
C SER A 525 4.02 0.07 14.32
N ILE A 526 4.84 -0.97 14.48
CA ILE A 526 5.42 -1.36 15.77
C ILE A 526 6.35 -0.28 16.31
N ALA A 527 7.20 0.30 15.46
CA ALA A 527 8.08 1.39 15.84
C ALA A 527 7.28 2.62 16.29
N ALA A 528 6.25 3.01 15.51
CA ALA A 528 5.35 4.11 15.85
C ALA A 528 4.60 3.85 17.17
N LEU A 529 4.00 2.67 17.34
CA LEU A 529 3.32 2.30 18.60
C LEU A 529 4.29 2.35 19.79
N GLY A 530 5.49 1.80 19.63
CA GLY A 530 6.52 1.83 20.66
C GLY A 530 6.88 3.25 21.07
N GLU A 531 7.05 4.17 20.11
CA GLU A 531 7.33 5.58 20.38
C GLU A 531 6.17 6.31 21.06
N ILE A 532 4.93 6.02 20.64
CA ILE A 532 3.71 6.63 21.18
C ILE A 532 3.49 6.23 22.64
N ILE A 533 3.71 4.96 23.00
CA ILE A 533 3.44 4.47 24.36
C ILE A 533 4.65 4.59 25.30
N ALA A 534 5.86 4.79 24.76
CA ALA A 534 7.10 4.87 25.53
C ALA A 534 7.00 5.86 26.71
N ASP A 535 7.72 5.55 27.79
CA ASP A 535 7.72 6.33 29.04
C ASP A 535 6.32 6.56 29.63
N GLY A 536 5.33 5.73 29.28
CA GLY A 536 3.97 5.86 29.77
C GLY A 536 3.29 7.16 29.35
N LYS A 537 3.61 7.71 28.17
CA LYS A 537 3.01 8.95 27.65
C LYS A 537 1.47 8.96 27.72
N LEU A 538 0.83 7.80 27.58
CA LEU A 538 -0.63 7.66 27.47
C LEU A 538 -1.35 7.15 28.73
N ILE A 539 -0.61 6.88 29.82
CA ILE A 539 -1.19 6.43 31.08
C ILE A 539 -1.40 7.60 32.06
N ASN A 540 -2.28 7.39 33.05
CA ASN A 540 -2.46 8.33 34.14
C ASN A 540 -1.20 8.40 35.02
N GLY A 541 -1.09 9.42 35.87
CA GLY A 541 0.08 9.64 36.70
C GLY A 541 -0.06 10.88 37.56
N LYS A 542 0.92 11.13 38.41
CA LYS A 542 1.13 12.44 39.03
C LYS A 542 1.20 13.52 37.96
N ARG A 543 0.51 14.64 38.21
CA ARG A 543 0.41 15.78 37.32
C ARG A 543 1.14 16.98 37.89
N ASP A 544 1.96 17.66 37.08
CA ASP A 544 2.78 18.79 37.53
C ASP A 544 2.03 20.13 37.50
N ALA A 545 0.92 20.20 36.75
CA ALA A 545 0.07 21.37 36.60
C ALA A 545 -1.42 20.99 36.77
N PRO A 546 -2.32 21.94 37.05
CA PRO A 546 -3.76 21.67 37.08
C PRO A 546 -4.28 21.06 35.78
N GLU A 547 -5.39 20.34 35.87
CA GLU A 547 -6.10 19.82 34.69
C GLU A 547 -6.72 20.98 33.90
N PRO A 548 -6.51 21.04 32.56
CA PRO A 548 -7.05 22.12 31.76
C PRO A 548 -8.54 21.84 31.57
N VAL A 549 -9.32 22.88 31.30
CA VAL A 549 -10.72 22.67 30.89
C VAL A 549 -10.70 22.00 29.52
N ASP A 550 -11.28 20.81 29.40
CA ASP A 550 -11.43 20.14 28.11
C ASP A 550 -12.50 20.84 27.26
N ARG A 551 -12.05 21.52 26.21
CA ARG A 551 -12.90 22.09 25.16
C ARG A 551 -12.59 21.49 23.79
N THR A 552 -11.77 20.44 23.76
CA THR A 552 -11.06 19.99 22.55
C THR A 552 -12.03 19.51 21.48
N ALA A 553 -13.04 18.71 21.86
CA ALA A 553 -14.04 18.20 20.92
C ALA A 553 -14.94 19.32 20.36
N THR A 554 -15.34 20.29 21.19
CA THR A 554 -16.19 21.41 20.77
C THR A 554 -15.44 22.41 19.89
N GLU A 555 -14.20 22.76 20.27
CA GLU A 555 -13.34 23.62 19.47
C GLU A 555 -13.03 22.94 18.13
N LEU A 556 -12.72 21.64 18.13
CA LEU A 556 -12.47 20.89 16.90
C LEU A 556 -13.66 20.89 15.94
N ARG A 557 -14.89 20.75 16.44
CA ARG A 557 -16.08 20.83 15.58
C ARG A 557 -16.14 22.14 14.80
N ASN A 558 -15.88 23.26 15.45
CA ASN A 558 -15.86 24.58 14.80
C ASN A 558 -14.69 24.67 13.80
N ASN A 559 -13.57 24.07 14.14
CA ASN A 559 -12.38 24.03 13.29
C ASN A 559 -12.59 23.23 12.01
N VAL A 560 -13.28 22.09 12.05
CA VAL A 560 -13.65 21.31 10.87
C VAL A 560 -14.44 22.18 9.88
N ILE A 561 -15.40 22.94 10.40
CA ILE A 561 -16.23 23.86 9.62
C ILE A 561 -15.39 25.00 9.03
N LEU A 562 -14.53 25.62 9.83
CA LEU A 562 -13.63 26.70 9.42
C LEU A 562 -12.64 26.26 8.33
N THR A 563 -11.98 25.11 8.53
CA THR A 563 -11.05 24.47 7.58
C THR A 563 -11.75 24.27 6.24
N PHE A 564 -12.97 23.74 6.28
CA PHE A 564 -13.73 23.50 5.06
C PHE A 564 -14.06 24.78 4.30
N PHE A 565 -14.72 25.73 4.95
CA PHE A 565 -15.22 26.91 4.25
C PHE A 565 -14.07 27.81 3.78
N SER A 566 -12.98 27.89 4.54
CA SER A 566 -11.78 28.64 4.14
C SER A 566 -11.10 28.06 2.90
N PHE A 567 -11.21 26.75 2.66
CA PHE A 567 -10.65 26.10 1.47
C PHE A 567 -11.58 26.20 0.25
N PHE A 568 -12.88 25.98 0.43
CA PHE A 568 -13.82 25.89 -0.69
C PHE A 568 -14.35 27.24 -1.17
N ILE A 569 -14.48 28.27 -0.34
CA ILE A 569 -14.96 29.59 -0.80
C ILE A 569 -14.05 30.18 -1.90
N PRO A 570 -12.71 30.22 -1.74
CA PRO A 570 -11.80 30.62 -2.81
C PRO A 570 -11.94 29.80 -4.09
N THR A 571 -12.11 28.49 -3.92
CA THR A 571 -12.29 27.55 -5.03
C THR A 571 -13.60 27.82 -5.78
N LEU A 572 -14.68 28.11 -5.07
CA LEU A 572 -15.99 28.43 -5.64
C LEU A 572 -15.96 29.73 -6.44
N TRP A 573 -15.32 30.80 -5.93
CA TRP A 573 -15.15 32.04 -6.72
C TRP A 573 -14.50 31.78 -8.07
N ARG A 574 -13.50 30.89 -8.13
CA ARG A 574 -12.90 30.53 -9.41
C ARG A 574 -13.86 29.78 -10.30
N ARG A 575 -14.59 28.79 -9.77
CA ARG A 575 -15.48 27.92 -10.54
C ARG A 575 -16.74 28.61 -11.05
N SER A 576 -17.31 29.51 -10.24
CA SER A 576 -18.47 30.31 -10.59
C SER A 576 -18.17 31.39 -11.63
N GLY A 577 -16.89 31.54 -11.99
CA GLY A 577 -16.43 32.53 -12.95
C GLY A 577 -16.20 33.91 -12.33
N THR A 578 -16.19 34.06 -11.00
CA THR A 578 -15.76 35.29 -10.32
C THR A 578 -14.26 35.52 -10.48
N TYR A 579 -13.43 34.47 -10.33
CA TYR A 579 -11.96 34.52 -10.35
C TYR A 579 -11.38 35.58 -9.39
N ALA A 580 -11.73 35.46 -8.11
CA ALA A 580 -11.18 36.32 -7.07
C ALA A 580 -9.64 36.21 -6.98
N PHE A 581 -8.98 37.33 -6.74
CA PHE A 581 -7.53 37.45 -6.61
C PHE A 581 -7.16 38.55 -5.62
N ILE A 582 -5.90 38.57 -5.17
CA ILE A 582 -5.39 39.55 -4.21
C ILE A 582 -4.43 40.51 -4.91
N ILE A 583 -4.71 41.80 -4.79
CA ILE A 583 -3.79 42.86 -5.20
C ILE A 583 -2.75 43.09 -4.11
N ASP A 584 -1.47 42.94 -4.43
CA ASP A 584 -0.36 43.58 -3.71
C ASP A 584 -0.31 45.05 -4.14
N SER A 585 -0.74 45.95 -3.26
CA SER A 585 -0.81 47.38 -3.59
C SER A 585 0.56 48.05 -3.70
N GLY A 586 1.61 47.41 -3.17
CA GLY A 586 2.95 47.98 -3.07
C GLY A 586 3.12 49.07 -2.00
N VAL A 587 2.06 49.51 -1.32
CA VAL A 587 2.08 50.62 -0.35
C VAL A 587 1.88 50.17 1.10
N GLY A 588 2.16 51.08 2.04
CA GLY A 588 1.98 50.85 3.48
C GLY A 588 0.52 50.93 3.92
N CYS A 589 0.18 50.31 5.05
CA CYS A 589 -1.20 50.30 5.55
C CYS A 589 -1.74 51.68 6.00
N GLY A 590 -0.86 52.65 6.27
CA GLY A 590 -1.25 54.00 6.70
C GLY A 590 -1.51 54.98 5.55
N ASP A 591 -1.12 54.61 4.33
CA ASP A 591 -1.41 55.38 3.12
C ASP A 591 -2.86 55.09 2.71
N GLY A 592 -3.60 56.06 2.16
CA GLY A 592 -5.03 55.93 1.80
C GLY A 592 -5.32 54.90 0.69
N ASN A 593 -6.20 55.23 -0.27
CA ASN A 593 -6.39 54.40 -1.46
C ASN A 593 -5.56 54.95 -2.64
N PRO A 594 -4.29 54.52 -2.85
CA PRO A 594 -3.49 54.95 -4.01
C PRO A 594 -3.92 54.25 -5.30
N LEU A 595 -4.84 53.29 -5.23
CA LEU A 595 -5.28 52.49 -6.38
C LEU A 595 -6.57 53.02 -7.01
N SER A 596 -6.84 54.33 -6.94
CA SER A 596 -8.05 54.94 -7.50
C SER A 596 -8.25 54.67 -9.01
N LYS A 597 -7.18 54.34 -9.74
CA LYS A 597 -7.21 53.85 -11.12
C LYS A 597 -7.91 52.49 -11.26
N TYR A 598 -7.68 51.59 -10.31
CA TYR A 598 -8.08 50.18 -10.38
C TYR A 598 -9.24 49.83 -9.45
N LEU A 599 -9.46 50.61 -8.39
CA LEU A 599 -10.48 50.41 -7.37
C LEU A 599 -11.20 51.72 -7.08
N ASP A 600 -12.51 51.66 -6.85
CA ASP A 600 -13.23 52.74 -6.18
C ASP A 600 -13.03 52.68 -4.67
N ASP A 601 -13.34 53.78 -3.98
CA ASP A 601 -13.08 53.90 -2.53
C ASP A 601 -13.96 52.98 -1.67
N ASP A 602 -15.17 52.62 -2.13
CA ASP A 602 -16.03 51.68 -1.40
C ASP A 602 -15.48 50.26 -1.49
N THR A 603 -15.10 49.83 -2.70
CA THR A 603 -14.44 48.54 -2.92
C THR A 603 -13.14 48.44 -2.14
N ALA A 604 -12.28 49.47 -2.19
CA ALA A 604 -11.02 49.48 -1.44
C ALA A 604 -11.24 49.35 0.08
N ARG A 605 -12.28 50.03 0.62
CA ARG A 605 -12.63 49.93 2.04
C ARG A 605 -13.14 48.55 2.43
N LYS A 606 -13.96 47.91 1.59
CA LYS A 606 -14.55 46.58 1.87
C LYS A 606 -13.56 45.43 1.75
N THR A 607 -12.56 45.57 0.88
CA THR A 607 -11.66 44.48 0.47
C THR A 607 -10.25 44.57 1.06
N GLY A 608 -9.92 45.70 1.69
CA GLY A 608 -8.57 46.02 2.14
C GLY A 608 -8.14 45.30 3.43
N VAL A 609 -7.01 44.60 3.37
CA VAL A 609 -6.38 43.91 4.52
C VAL A 609 -4.95 44.44 4.70
N CYS A 610 -4.51 44.58 5.95
CA CYS A 610 -3.13 44.92 6.28
C CYS A 610 -2.39 43.68 6.74
N TYR A 611 -1.26 43.35 6.11
CA TYR A 611 -0.40 42.23 6.52
C TYR A 611 1.07 42.66 6.46
N GLU A 612 1.80 42.47 7.56
CA GLU A 612 3.20 42.87 7.72
C GLU A 612 3.50 44.33 7.28
N GLY A 613 2.57 45.25 7.57
CA GLY A 613 2.70 46.66 7.23
C GLY A 613 2.42 47.00 5.76
N ARG A 614 2.09 46.02 4.92
CA ARG A 614 1.69 46.20 3.51
C ARG A 614 0.17 46.05 3.34
N ARG A 615 -0.39 46.83 2.43
CA ARG A 615 -1.83 46.82 2.12
C ARG A 615 -2.13 45.86 0.95
N TYR A 616 -3.13 45.02 1.13
CA TYR A 616 -3.63 44.06 0.14
C TYR A 616 -5.13 44.26 -0.08
N TYR A 617 -5.65 43.87 -1.26
CA TYR A 617 -7.09 43.95 -1.57
C TYR A 617 -7.58 42.67 -2.22
N LEU A 618 -8.61 42.02 -1.67
CA LEU A 618 -9.25 40.84 -2.26
C LEU A 618 -10.38 41.27 -3.21
N VAL A 619 -10.17 41.12 -4.52
CA VAL A 619 -11.04 41.68 -5.57
C VAL A 619 -11.24 40.69 -6.72
N HIS A 620 -12.05 41.04 -7.71
CA HIS A 620 -12.19 40.24 -8.93
C HIS A 620 -12.45 41.11 -10.17
N PRO A 621 -12.14 40.60 -11.38
CA PRO A 621 -12.56 41.23 -12.64
C PRO A 621 -14.07 41.08 -12.84
N ASP A 622 -14.75 42.21 -13.04
CA ASP A 622 -16.20 42.28 -13.23
C ASP A 622 -16.55 42.85 -14.61
N GLY A 623 -17.16 42.03 -15.46
CA GLY A 623 -17.45 42.38 -16.84
C GLY A 623 -16.21 42.51 -17.74
N GLU A 624 -16.32 43.44 -18.70
CA GLU A 624 -15.27 43.74 -19.68
C GLU A 624 -14.24 44.73 -19.10
N PRO A 625 -12.95 44.60 -19.45
CA PRO A 625 -11.86 45.42 -18.93
C PRO A 625 -11.95 46.90 -19.34
N GLN A 626 -12.75 47.22 -20.37
CA GLN A 626 -12.97 48.60 -20.82
C GLN A 626 -14.46 48.86 -21.11
N HIS A 627 -14.93 50.05 -20.74
CA HIS A 627 -16.25 50.54 -21.05
C HIS A 627 -16.16 51.68 -22.07
N CYS A 628 -16.66 51.43 -23.28
CA CYS A 628 -16.70 52.41 -24.36
C CYS A 628 -18.08 53.07 -24.43
N SER A 629 -18.09 54.41 -24.42
CA SER A 629 -19.31 55.20 -24.61
C SER A 629 -19.16 56.13 -25.83
N CYS A 630 -20.26 56.28 -26.56
CA CYS A 630 -20.34 57.10 -27.78
C CYS A 630 -20.64 58.55 -27.38
N GLN A 631 -19.63 59.43 -27.45
CA GLN A 631 -19.80 60.86 -27.18
C GLN A 631 -20.02 61.64 -28.50
N SER A 632 -21.06 62.48 -28.53
CA SER A 632 -21.40 63.30 -29.70
C SER A 632 -20.44 64.48 -29.82
N THR A 633 -19.76 64.61 -30.97
CA THR A 633 -18.80 65.68 -31.25
C THR A 633 -19.39 66.84 -32.05
N GLY A 634 -20.70 67.07 -31.97
CA GLY A 634 -21.36 68.22 -32.63
C GLY A 634 -21.51 68.10 -34.16
N GLY A 635 -21.42 66.89 -34.73
CA GLY A 635 -21.70 66.58 -36.14
C GLY A 635 -22.28 65.16 -36.29
N PRO A 636 -22.59 64.70 -37.53
CA PRO A 636 -23.07 63.34 -37.76
C PRO A 636 -21.91 62.35 -37.61
N GLY A 637 -21.71 61.88 -36.37
CA GLY A 637 -20.68 60.92 -35.97
C GLY A 637 -20.47 60.98 -34.47
N CYS A 638 -20.09 59.86 -33.85
CA CYS A 638 -19.68 59.86 -32.45
C CYS A 638 -18.27 59.32 -32.29
N GLN A 639 -17.55 59.90 -31.33
CA GLN A 639 -16.25 59.43 -30.93
C GLN A 639 -16.45 58.42 -29.79
N SER A 640 -15.95 57.20 -29.99
CA SER A 640 -15.92 56.20 -28.93
C SER A 640 -14.88 56.60 -27.90
N VAL A 641 -15.31 56.94 -26.69
CA VAL A 641 -14.46 57.22 -25.55
C VAL A 641 -14.54 56.02 -24.62
N CYS A 642 -13.42 55.30 -24.50
CA CYS A 642 -13.30 54.13 -23.64
C CYS A 642 -12.58 54.49 -22.35
N GLY A 643 -13.15 54.07 -21.21
CA GLY A 643 -12.50 54.12 -19.90
C GLY A 643 -12.18 52.71 -19.41
N ASP A 644 -11.05 52.57 -18.72
CA ASP A 644 -10.70 51.31 -18.05
C ASP A 644 -11.74 51.01 -16.95
N ALA A 645 -12.20 49.76 -16.89
CA ALA A 645 -13.05 49.27 -15.83
C ALA A 645 -12.25 49.09 -14.54
N LYS A 646 -12.94 49.05 -13.40
CA LYS A 646 -12.33 48.83 -12.08
C LYS A 646 -12.64 47.43 -11.58
N PHE A 647 -11.78 46.90 -10.71
CA PHE A 647 -12.07 45.63 -10.04
C PHE A 647 -13.12 45.83 -8.95
N SER A 648 -13.91 44.78 -8.72
CA SER A 648 -15.02 44.78 -7.76
C SER A 648 -14.73 43.86 -6.57
N ALA A 649 -15.47 44.05 -5.47
CA ALA A 649 -15.45 43.12 -4.35
C ALA A 649 -16.07 41.77 -4.77
N PRO A 650 -15.48 40.61 -4.42
CA PRO A 650 -16.03 39.31 -4.78
C PRO A 650 -17.43 39.11 -4.23
N VAL A 651 -18.27 38.40 -4.99
CA VAL A 651 -19.62 38.05 -4.55
C VAL A 651 -19.59 37.35 -3.19
N GLY A 652 -20.48 37.74 -2.28
CA GLY A 652 -20.61 37.13 -0.96
C GLY A 652 -19.54 37.53 0.06
N LEU A 653 -18.68 38.52 -0.22
CA LEU A 653 -17.64 38.97 0.73
C LEU A 653 -18.19 39.35 2.11
N ASP A 654 -19.34 40.05 2.15
CA ASP A 654 -19.99 40.49 3.39
C ASP A 654 -20.64 39.32 4.17
N GLU A 655 -20.83 38.17 3.51
CA GLU A 655 -21.44 36.97 4.09
C GLU A 655 -20.41 36.00 4.68
N LEU A 656 -19.10 36.23 4.49
CA LEU A 656 -18.02 35.39 5.05
C LEU A 656 -18.21 35.08 6.56
N PRO A 657 -18.60 36.05 7.43
CA PRO A 657 -18.78 35.78 8.86
C PRO A 657 -19.91 34.77 9.17
N SER A 658 -20.83 34.51 8.24
CA SER A 658 -21.90 33.51 8.42
C SER A 658 -21.42 32.05 8.36
N PHE A 659 -20.16 31.84 7.97
CA PHE A 659 -19.51 30.53 7.82
C PHE A 659 -18.55 30.20 8.99
N ASP A 660 -18.98 30.49 10.23
CA ASP A 660 -18.31 30.12 11.50
C ASP A 660 -16.81 30.44 11.58
N GLY A 661 -16.45 31.70 11.37
CA GLY A 661 -15.09 32.20 11.62
C GLY A 661 -14.23 32.39 10.38
N VAL A 662 -14.75 32.14 9.17
CA VAL A 662 -14.09 32.59 7.94
C VAL A 662 -14.05 34.12 7.93
N THR A 663 -12.85 34.68 7.82
CA THR A 663 -12.64 36.13 7.76
C THR A 663 -11.92 36.51 6.49
N LEU A 664 -12.19 37.72 5.99
CA LEU A 664 -11.45 38.32 4.89
C LEU A 664 -9.93 38.32 5.17
N GLU A 665 -9.56 38.72 6.39
CA GLU A 665 -8.16 38.75 6.83
C GLU A 665 -7.51 37.35 6.80
N GLY A 666 -8.21 36.30 7.25
CA GLY A 666 -7.72 34.93 7.17
C GLY A 666 -7.45 34.46 5.74
N LEU A 667 -8.38 34.74 4.80
CA LEU A 667 -8.23 34.36 3.39
C LEU A 667 -7.05 35.08 2.72
N VAL A 668 -6.90 36.39 2.98
CA VAL A 668 -5.80 37.19 2.41
C VAL A 668 -4.47 36.78 3.02
N ASN A 669 -4.36 36.75 4.35
CA ASN A 669 -3.12 36.43 5.04
C ASN A 669 -2.61 35.03 4.67
N GLY A 670 -3.50 34.03 4.58
CA GLY A 670 -3.11 32.67 4.18
C GLY A 670 -2.56 32.58 2.76
N SER A 671 -3.18 33.29 1.82
CA SER A 671 -2.70 33.32 0.43
C SER A 671 -1.40 34.11 0.29
N VAL A 672 -1.27 35.25 0.98
CA VAL A 672 -0.05 36.08 0.96
C VAL A 672 1.12 35.33 1.60
N ARG A 673 0.92 34.64 2.73
CA ARG A 673 1.93 33.79 3.35
C ARG A 673 2.42 32.69 2.40
N THR A 674 1.49 32.04 1.71
CA THR A 674 1.82 31.02 0.68
C THR A 674 2.66 31.62 -0.45
N TRP A 675 2.23 32.76 -0.98
CA TRP A 675 2.92 33.46 -2.06
C TRP A 675 4.33 33.92 -1.65
N LEU A 676 4.49 34.48 -0.44
CA LEU A 676 5.79 34.90 0.10
C LEU A 676 6.73 33.71 0.32
N GLN A 677 6.24 32.61 0.90
CA GLN A 677 7.04 31.40 1.11
C GLN A 677 7.59 30.83 -0.21
N ARG A 678 6.82 30.97 -1.29
CA ARG A 678 7.20 30.53 -2.65
C ARG A 678 8.00 31.57 -3.43
N GLY A 679 8.57 32.57 -2.77
CA GLY A 679 9.37 33.59 -3.44
C GLY A 679 8.54 34.46 -4.40
N LYS A 680 7.30 34.78 -4.02
CA LYS A 680 6.35 35.59 -4.81
C LYS A 680 5.85 34.93 -6.10
N THR A 681 5.62 33.62 -6.05
CA THR A 681 5.07 32.86 -7.19
C THR A 681 3.71 32.27 -6.86
N ASN A 682 2.81 32.26 -7.85
CA ASN A 682 1.44 31.71 -7.74
C ASN A 682 1.40 30.26 -8.22
N GLY A 683 0.53 29.45 -7.60
CA GLY A 683 0.37 28.03 -7.92
C GLY A 683 1.49 27.14 -7.36
N GLY A 684 1.40 25.83 -7.63
CA GLY A 684 2.27 24.78 -7.08
C GLY A 684 1.52 23.84 -6.12
N ARG A 685 1.99 22.60 -5.98
CA ARG A 685 1.36 21.55 -5.14
C ARG A 685 1.23 22.03 -3.70
N ALA A 686 0.22 21.56 -2.96
CA ALA A 686 0.13 21.81 -1.52
C ALA A 686 1.43 21.36 -0.82
N ALA A 687 1.81 22.07 0.25
CA ALA A 687 3.08 21.84 0.93
C ALA A 687 3.25 20.36 1.36
N ASP A 688 4.43 19.79 1.10
CA ASP A 688 4.78 18.43 1.51
C ASP A 688 5.11 18.41 3.02
N LEU A 689 4.30 17.67 3.79
CA LEU A 689 4.41 17.51 5.25
C LEU A 689 5.75 16.93 5.71
N ASN A 690 6.49 16.31 4.80
CA ASN A 690 7.76 15.67 5.12
C ASN A 690 8.91 16.67 5.30
N TYR A 691 8.77 17.93 4.84
CA TYR A 691 9.94 18.81 4.69
C TYR A 691 9.93 20.11 5.50
N ASP A 692 8.83 20.54 6.11
CA ASP A 692 8.77 21.85 6.79
C ASP A 692 8.35 21.77 8.28
N LYS A 693 9.29 22.08 9.18
CA LYS A 693 9.06 22.14 10.63
C LYS A 693 8.13 23.29 11.03
N ALA A 694 8.12 24.38 10.27
CA ALA A 694 7.19 25.49 10.48
C ALA A 694 5.76 25.07 10.11
N PHE A 695 5.61 24.39 8.97
CA PHE A 695 4.33 23.82 8.53
C PHE A 695 3.73 22.86 9.57
N ARG A 696 4.56 21.98 10.17
CA ARG A 696 4.13 21.09 11.26
C ARG A 696 3.64 21.86 12.49
N SER A 697 4.31 22.96 12.86
CA SER A 697 3.94 23.76 14.01
C SER A 697 2.64 24.55 13.78
N ASP A 698 2.41 25.04 12.56
CA ASP A 698 1.22 25.82 12.21
C ASP A 698 -0.03 24.91 12.11
N LEU A 699 0.14 23.69 11.58
CA LEU A 699 -0.91 22.67 11.52
C LEU A 699 -1.46 22.29 12.91
N LEU A 700 -0.60 22.27 13.93
CA LEU A 700 -0.97 21.93 15.32
C LEU A 700 -1.75 23.04 16.04
N ASN A 701 -1.75 24.26 15.48
CA ASN A 701 -2.38 25.44 16.05
C ASN A 701 -3.64 25.89 15.29
N LEU A 702 -4.12 25.10 14.32
CA LEU A 702 -5.32 25.43 13.52
C LEU A 702 -5.20 26.71 12.71
N ASP A 703 -3.98 27.03 12.28
CA ASP A 703 -3.77 28.23 11.50
C ASP A 703 -4.15 27.99 10.04
N ILE A 704 -5.36 28.37 9.64
CA ILE A 704 -5.78 28.31 8.22
C ILE A 704 -4.90 29.17 7.31
N THR A 705 -4.11 30.09 7.89
CA THR A 705 -3.14 30.91 7.15
C THR A 705 -1.80 30.20 6.93
N THR A 706 -1.69 28.93 7.33
CA THR A 706 -0.55 28.07 7.04
C THR A 706 -0.25 28.07 5.53
N PRO A 707 1.01 28.34 5.13
CA PRO A 707 1.39 28.33 3.72
C PRO A 707 0.99 27.05 2.99
N GLY A 708 0.31 27.19 1.86
CA GLY A 708 -0.20 26.09 1.03
C GLY A 708 -1.66 25.71 1.28
N PHE A 709 -2.29 26.18 2.36
CA PHE A 709 -3.70 25.89 2.67
C PHE A 709 -4.67 26.73 1.82
N ILE A 710 -4.52 28.06 1.83
CA ILE A 710 -5.30 29.00 1.01
C ILE A 710 -4.44 29.48 -0.15
N GLN A 711 -4.95 29.37 -1.38
CA GLN A 711 -4.20 29.69 -2.60
C GLN A 711 -4.98 30.61 -3.54
N ILE A 712 -5.34 31.81 -3.05
CA ILE A 712 -5.85 32.88 -3.92
C ILE A 712 -4.64 33.53 -4.62
N PRO A 713 -4.65 33.70 -5.96
CA PRO A 713 -3.52 34.32 -6.65
C PRO A 713 -3.23 35.74 -6.16
N VAL A 714 -1.95 36.07 -6.01
CA VAL A 714 -1.47 37.39 -5.57
C VAL A 714 -0.64 38.04 -6.67
N CYS A 715 -0.93 39.29 -7.03
CA CYS A 715 -0.16 40.03 -8.03
C CYS A 715 -0.31 41.55 -7.91
N SER A 716 0.46 42.31 -8.69
CA SER A 716 0.29 43.76 -8.80
C SER A 716 -1.00 44.10 -9.56
N PRO A 717 -1.58 45.30 -9.34
CA PRO A 717 -2.81 45.69 -10.03
C PRO A 717 -2.60 45.83 -11.55
N ASP A 718 -1.42 46.27 -12.00
CA ASP A 718 -1.08 46.35 -13.42
C ASP A 718 -1.05 44.96 -14.08
N ARG A 719 -0.50 43.96 -13.39
CA ARG A 719 -0.45 42.57 -13.89
C ARG A 719 -1.86 42.00 -14.03
N ALA A 720 -2.68 42.17 -13.00
CA ALA A 720 -4.08 41.72 -13.03
C ALA A 720 -4.87 42.36 -14.16
N PHE A 721 -4.74 43.68 -14.32
CA PHE A 721 -5.47 44.41 -15.35
C PHE A 721 -5.00 44.02 -16.75
N GLN A 722 -3.70 43.82 -16.94
CA GLN A 722 -3.16 43.32 -18.20
C GLN A 722 -3.73 41.95 -18.56
N SER A 723 -3.74 40.99 -17.63
CA SER A 723 -4.32 39.66 -17.91
C SER A 723 -5.81 39.73 -18.21
N TRP A 724 -6.56 40.60 -17.50
CA TRP A 724 -7.98 40.83 -17.76
C TRP A 724 -8.22 41.45 -19.16
N ASP A 725 -7.36 42.37 -19.59
CA ASP A 725 -7.42 43.06 -20.89
C ASP A 725 -7.01 42.18 -22.07
N THR A 726 -6.01 41.32 -21.89
CA THR A 726 -5.37 40.61 -23.02
C THR A 726 -5.65 39.12 -23.08
N SER A 727 -6.27 38.51 -22.06
CA SER A 727 -6.53 37.07 -22.02
C SER A 727 -7.98 36.71 -21.74
N SER A 728 -8.38 35.51 -22.13
CA SER A 728 -9.71 34.98 -21.84
C SER A 728 -9.90 34.74 -20.35
N LYS A 729 -11.09 35.04 -19.84
CA LYS A 729 -11.46 34.78 -18.44
C LYS A 729 -11.21 33.31 -18.08
N GLY A 730 -10.38 33.05 -17.07
CA GLY A 730 -10.04 31.69 -16.63
C GLY A 730 -9.06 30.93 -17.53
N SER A 731 -8.30 31.64 -18.38
CA SER A 731 -7.27 31.09 -19.27
C SER A 731 -6.19 30.25 -18.55
N SER A 732 -5.97 30.48 -17.26
CA SER A 732 -5.03 29.74 -16.44
C SER A 732 -5.51 29.52 -15.00
N PRO A 733 -4.90 28.58 -14.24
CA PRO A 733 -5.15 28.42 -12.81
C PRO A 733 -4.74 29.62 -11.96
N ASN A 734 -4.14 30.67 -12.52
CA ASN A 734 -3.70 31.84 -11.77
C ASN A 734 -4.37 33.14 -12.25
N TYR A 735 -5.26 33.07 -13.26
CA TYR A 735 -5.98 34.22 -13.79
C TYR A 735 -6.69 35.04 -12.68
N PRO A 736 -6.58 36.39 -12.68
CA PRO A 736 -5.84 37.25 -13.61
C PRO A 736 -4.39 37.56 -13.21
N CYS A 737 -3.82 36.86 -12.22
CA CYS A 737 -2.45 37.03 -11.76
C CYS A 737 -1.42 36.18 -12.50
N ASP A 738 -1.81 35.62 -13.64
CA ASP A 738 -0.93 34.94 -14.55
C ASP A 738 -0.15 35.91 -15.43
N ILE A 739 0.85 35.37 -16.11
CA ILE A 739 1.55 36.08 -17.19
C ILE A 739 0.73 35.78 -18.45
N PRO A 740 -0.11 36.72 -18.93
CA PRO A 740 -0.86 36.51 -20.15
C PRO A 740 0.11 36.26 -21.31
N PRO A 741 -0.22 35.35 -22.24
CA PRO A 741 0.58 35.16 -23.44
C PRO A 741 0.73 36.49 -24.19
N GLY A 742 1.87 36.67 -24.85
CA GLY A 742 2.11 37.80 -25.75
C GLY A 742 1.05 37.90 -26.85
N ARG A 743 1.05 39.01 -27.61
CA ARG A 743 0.26 39.02 -28.84
C ARG A 743 0.79 37.97 -29.80
N ASP A 744 -0.10 37.16 -30.33
CA ASP A 744 0.12 36.27 -31.46
C ASP A 744 -0.49 36.94 -32.69
N LYS A 745 0.35 37.26 -33.67
CA LYS A 745 -0.01 37.91 -34.93
C LYS A 745 0.52 37.15 -36.14
N CYS A 746 1.22 36.04 -35.93
CA CYS A 746 1.84 35.25 -36.98
C CYS A 746 1.42 33.78 -36.89
N GLY A 747 1.33 33.12 -38.04
CA GLY A 747 1.12 31.67 -38.07
C GLY A 747 2.42 30.90 -37.88
N ASP A 748 2.33 29.57 -38.03
CA ASP A 748 3.46 28.66 -37.93
C ASP A 748 4.68 29.09 -38.75
N SER A 749 5.86 28.95 -38.13
CA SER A 749 7.13 29.33 -38.73
C SER A 749 7.88 28.15 -39.36
N THR A 750 8.57 28.41 -40.47
CA THR A 750 9.65 27.54 -40.96
C THR A 750 10.97 27.80 -40.21
N PHE A 751 11.92 26.86 -40.28
CA PHE A 751 13.20 26.98 -39.56
C PHE A 751 14.35 26.44 -40.42
N GLU A 752 15.38 27.27 -40.61
CA GLU A 752 16.67 26.93 -41.24
C GLU A 752 17.79 27.21 -40.24
N ASP A 753 18.62 26.20 -39.99
CA ASP A 753 19.79 26.32 -39.11
C ASP A 753 20.88 27.19 -39.77
N ARG A 754 21.33 28.20 -39.04
CA ARG A 754 22.44 29.10 -39.42
C ARG A 754 23.47 29.20 -38.29
N THR A 755 23.50 28.22 -37.40
CA THR A 755 24.36 28.21 -36.21
C THR A 755 25.82 28.08 -36.63
N SER A 756 26.65 28.97 -36.08
CA SER A 756 28.09 29.02 -36.31
C SER A 756 28.81 29.53 -35.05
N ASN A 757 30.14 29.53 -35.06
CA ASN A 757 30.93 30.10 -33.96
C ASN A 757 30.68 31.61 -33.75
N ALA A 758 30.14 32.31 -34.75
CA ALA A 758 29.76 33.72 -34.66
C ALA A 758 28.33 33.94 -34.15
N SER A 759 27.52 32.87 -34.00
CA SER A 759 26.12 32.96 -33.57
C SER A 759 25.97 33.33 -32.09
N PRO A 760 24.85 33.95 -31.69
CA PRO A 760 24.62 34.40 -30.33
C PRO A 760 24.51 33.25 -29.33
N SER A 761 24.73 33.56 -28.05
CA SER A 761 24.56 32.59 -26.97
C SER A 761 23.08 32.28 -26.73
N VAL A 762 22.76 31.02 -26.42
CA VAL A 762 21.40 30.61 -26.06
C VAL A 762 20.89 31.39 -24.84
N SER A 763 21.77 31.66 -23.87
CA SER A 763 21.42 32.43 -22.67
C SER A 763 20.94 33.85 -22.99
N ASP A 764 21.60 34.53 -23.93
CA ASP A 764 21.23 35.88 -24.36
C ASP A 764 19.91 35.89 -25.12
N CYS A 765 19.68 34.90 -25.99
CA CYS A 765 18.40 34.79 -26.70
C CYS A 765 17.23 34.45 -25.75
N LEU A 766 17.44 33.61 -24.74
CA LEU A 766 16.45 33.37 -23.69
C LEU A 766 16.23 34.60 -22.79
N GLN A 767 17.20 35.53 -22.71
CA GLN A 767 17.00 36.79 -22.01
C GLN A 767 16.11 37.76 -22.79
N ILE A 768 16.14 37.73 -24.14
CA ILE A 768 15.15 38.46 -24.96
C ILE A 768 13.74 38.01 -24.57
N ILE A 769 13.50 36.70 -24.42
CA ILE A 769 12.21 36.15 -23.95
C ILE A 769 11.86 36.75 -22.58
N ARG A 770 12.76 36.67 -21.60
CA ARG A 770 12.53 37.24 -20.25
C ARG A 770 12.20 38.72 -20.25
N ASN A 771 12.70 39.48 -21.23
CA ASN A 771 12.43 40.91 -21.34
C ASN A 771 11.02 41.21 -21.89
N ILE A 772 10.39 40.28 -22.62
CA ILE A 772 9.10 40.50 -23.29
C ILE A 772 7.98 39.59 -22.80
N GLU A 773 8.28 38.45 -22.15
CA GLU A 773 7.29 37.48 -21.67
C GLU A 773 6.34 38.11 -20.64
N GLY A 774 6.78 39.15 -19.93
CA GLY A 774 5.95 39.91 -19.01
C GLY A 774 5.06 40.98 -19.66
N ASP A 775 5.17 41.24 -20.96
CA ASP A 775 4.42 42.28 -21.68
C ASP A 775 3.52 41.68 -22.78
N ALA A 776 2.26 41.38 -22.42
CA ALA A 776 1.26 40.89 -23.35
C ALA A 776 0.79 41.90 -24.41
N ARG A 777 1.24 43.16 -24.36
CA ARG A 777 0.94 44.17 -25.38
C ARG A 777 2.06 44.31 -26.39
N SER A 778 3.21 43.67 -26.17
CA SER A 778 4.36 43.75 -27.06
C SER A 778 3.99 43.30 -28.48
N GLN A 779 4.20 44.20 -29.43
CA GLN A 779 4.05 43.96 -30.86
C GLN A 779 4.87 45.00 -31.62
N TRP A 780 5.32 44.65 -32.82
CA TRP A 780 6.09 45.51 -33.70
C TRP A 780 5.40 45.57 -35.07
N THR A 781 4.84 46.72 -35.40
CA THR A 781 4.29 47.01 -36.72
C THR A 781 5.37 47.61 -37.61
N HIS A 782 5.57 47.06 -38.80
CA HIS A 782 6.64 47.49 -39.70
C HIS A 782 6.21 47.66 -41.17
N ARG A 783 6.90 48.58 -41.87
CA ARG A 783 6.68 48.93 -43.28
C ARG A 783 7.59 48.13 -44.21
N ILE A 784 7.28 48.17 -45.51
CA ILE A 784 7.83 47.32 -46.60
C ILE A 784 9.36 47.33 -46.79
N THR A 785 10.14 48.28 -46.27
CA THR A 785 11.53 48.49 -46.73
C THR A 785 12.60 48.00 -45.75
N GLY A 786 13.24 46.87 -46.09
CA GLY A 786 14.51 46.39 -45.51
C GLY A 786 14.38 45.50 -44.26
N GLN A 787 15.44 44.75 -43.97
CA GLN A 787 15.56 44.00 -42.72
C GLN A 787 15.67 44.95 -41.53
N ARG A 788 14.92 44.69 -40.46
CA ARG A 788 14.95 45.48 -39.23
C ARG A 788 15.09 44.61 -38.01
N LYS A 789 16.02 44.98 -37.13
CA LYS A 789 16.14 44.45 -35.77
C LYS A 789 15.04 45.03 -34.88
N ILE A 790 14.25 44.16 -34.24
CA ILE A 790 13.16 44.58 -33.33
C ILE A 790 13.50 44.35 -31.85
N LEU A 791 14.39 43.40 -31.56
CA LEU A 791 14.83 43.06 -30.22
C LEU A 791 16.32 42.73 -30.22
N GLU A 792 16.99 43.06 -29.12
CA GLU A 792 18.41 42.78 -28.91
C GLU A 792 18.69 42.62 -27.41
N TYR A 793 19.51 41.64 -27.06
CA TYR A 793 20.13 41.52 -25.75
C TYR A 793 21.46 40.79 -25.86
N GLY A 794 22.52 41.37 -25.28
CA GLY A 794 23.85 40.76 -25.27
C GLY A 794 24.33 40.47 -26.69
N SER A 795 24.65 39.21 -26.98
CA SER A 795 25.05 38.77 -28.33
C SER A 795 23.87 38.56 -29.29
N CYS A 796 22.63 38.46 -28.81
CA CYS A 796 21.48 38.02 -29.59
C CYS A 796 20.64 39.17 -30.13
N ALA A 797 20.27 39.09 -31.41
CA ALA A 797 19.34 40.00 -32.09
C ALA A 797 18.23 39.22 -32.81
N PHE A 798 17.00 39.75 -32.73
CA PHE A 798 15.86 39.26 -33.52
C PHE A 798 15.51 40.28 -34.60
N GLY A 799 15.68 39.89 -35.86
CA GLY A 799 15.34 40.71 -37.01
C GLY A 799 14.16 40.17 -37.80
N ILE A 800 13.43 41.07 -38.44
CA ILE A 800 12.28 40.78 -39.31
C ILE A 800 12.43 41.52 -40.64
N GLU A 801 11.99 40.89 -41.72
CA GLU A 801 12.00 41.44 -43.07
C GLU A 801 10.79 40.88 -43.84
N ARG A 802 10.12 41.71 -44.64
CA ARG A 802 9.04 41.22 -45.50
C ARG A 802 9.60 40.51 -46.73
N THR A 803 9.11 39.30 -47.02
CA THR A 803 9.52 38.53 -48.21
C THR A 803 8.38 38.15 -49.18
N GLY A 804 7.12 38.42 -48.83
CA GLY A 804 5.96 38.15 -49.71
C GLY A 804 4.60 38.39 -49.03
N GLY A 805 3.49 37.99 -49.65
CA GLY A 805 2.14 38.04 -49.03
C GLY A 805 0.99 38.30 -50.02
N THR A 806 -0.25 38.21 -49.54
CA THR A 806 -1.48 38.46 -50.32
C THR A 806 -2.15 39.79 -49.90
N GLY A 807 -2.83 40.47 -50.84
CA GLY A 807 -3.79 41.54 -50.49
C GLY A 807 -3.26 42.97 -50.29
N GLY A 808 -2.12 43.36 -50.85
CA GLY A 808 -1.71 44.78 -50.94
C GLY A 808 -1.37 45.48 -49.61
N ALA A 809 -1.33 44.78 -48.48
CA ALA A 809 -1.00 45.35 -47.18
C ALA A 809 0.41 45.97 -47.17
N VAL A 810 0.51 47.25 -46.80
CA VAL A 810 1.75 48.03 -46.77
C VAL A 810 2.54 47.92 -45.46
N GLU A 811 1.94 47.30 -44.46
CA GLU A 811 2.49 47.09 -43.12
C GLU A 811 2.09 45.70 -42.62
N PHE A 812 2.91 45.12 -41.74
CA PHE A 812 2.66 43.86 -41.05
C PHE A 812 2.98 43.99 -39.57
N THR A 813 2.38 43.15 -38.73
CA THR A 813 2.62 43.16 -37.28
C THR A 813 3.14 41.81 -36.81
N VAL A 814 4.25 41.83 -36.07
CA VAL A 814 4.77 40.67 -35.32
C VAL A 814 4.48 40.91 -33.85
N GLY A 815 3.81 39.99 -33.19
CA GLY A 815 3.52 40.06 -31.77
C GLY A 815 4.63 39.47 -30.91
N GLY A 816 4.62 39.81 -29.61
CA GLY A 816 5.57 39.30 -28.62
C GLY A 816 5.62 37.78 -28.52
N GLN A 817 4.45 37.12 -28.57
CA GLN A 817 4.38 35.67 -28.45
C GLN A 817 5.01 34.98 -29.66
N ASP A 818 4.82 35.55 -30.86
CA ASP A 818 5.44 35.05 -32.08
C ASP A 818 6.98 34.97 -31.93
N VAL A 819 7.58 36.01 -31.32
CA VAL A 819 9.03 36.04 -31.07
C VAL A 819 9.45 35.02 -30.02
N ILE A 820 8.70 34.91 -28.92
CA ILE A 820 8.98 33.95 -27.84
C ILE A 820 8.97 32.52 -28.37
N ASP A 821 7.95 32.17 -29.15
CA ASP A 821 7.77 30.85 -29.71
C ASP A 821 8.88 30.52 -30.71
N VAL A 822 9.21 31.46 -31.61
CA VAL A 822 10.30 31.29 -32.58
C VAL A 822 11.65 31.11 -31.88
N ILE A 823 11.98 31.89 -30.85
CA ILE A 823 13.26 31.75 -30.13
C ILE A 823 13.30 30.40 -29.40
N ASN A 824 12.23 30.02 -28.69
CA ASN A 824 12.15 28.74 -27.97
C ASN A 824 12.32 27.55 -28.93
N ASP A 825 11.64 27.57 -30.08
CA ASP A 825 11.74 26.51 -31.09
C ASP A 825 13.11 26.47 -31.77
N ALA A 826 13.72 27.63 -32.07
CA ALA A 826 15.07 27.69 -32.62
C ALA A 826 16.11 27.14 -31.63
N VAL A 827 16.02 27.51 -30.34
CA VAL A 827 16.89 26.98 -29.28
C VAL A 827 16.70 25.48 -29.12
N LYS A 828 15.46 25.00 -29.10
CA LYS A 828 15.14 23.57 -28.98
C LYS A 828 15.67 22.75 -30.15
N LYS A 829 15.63 23.30 -31.38
CA LYS A 829 16.08 22.62 -32.60
C LYS A 829 17.60 22.69 -32.80
N PHE A 830 18.24 23.83 -32.50
CA PHE A 830 19.62 24.11 -32.93
C PHE A 830 20.56 24.58 -31.80
N GLY A 831 20.08 24.79 -30.58
CA GLY A 831 20.84 25.37 -29.46
C GLY A 831 21.78 24.43 -28.71
N SER A 832 22.00 23.19 -29.17
CA SER A 832 22.76 22.17 -28.42
C SER A 832 24.23 22.53 -28.16
N SER A 833 24.80 23.44 -28.96
CA SER A 833 26.17 23.95 -28.81
C SER A 833 26.32 25.08 -27.77
N GLY A 834 25.22 25.50 -27.14
CA GLY A 834 25.18 26.71 -26.30
C GLY A 834 25.10 28.02 -27.10
N ARG A 835 25.15 27.95 -28.43
CA ARG A 835 24.89 29.05 -29.38
C ARG A 835 23.74 28.68 -30.31
N VAL A 836 23.05 29.67 -30.84
CA VAL A 836 21.92 29.46 -31.77
C VAL A 836 21.89 30.56 -32.83
N GLY A 837 21.95 30.18 -34.10
CA GLY A 837 21.69 31.08 -35.22
C GLY A 837 20.63 30.45 -36.10
N ALA A 838 19.54 31.14 -36.39
CA ALA A 838 18.44 30.56 -37.15
C ALA A 838 17.74 31.62 -37.98
N ARG A 839 17.08 31.19 -39.05
CA ARG A 839 16.14 32.04 -39.78
C ARG A 839 14.95 31.24 -40.25
N GLY A 840 13.89 31.91 -40.64
CA GLY A 840 12.68 31.26 -41.11
C GLY A 840 11.68 32.25 -41.64
N VAL A 841 10.57 31.74 -42.13
CA VAL A 841 9.46 32.54 -42.66
C VAL A 841 8.19 32.17 -41.91
N MET A 842 7.46 33.18 -41.44
CA MET A 842 6.16 33.06 -40.78
C MET A 842 5.13 34.02 -41.39
N PRO A 843 3.86 33.61 -41.57
CA PRO A 843 2.81 34.46 -42.15
C PRO A 843 2.12 35.32 -41.09
N CYS A 844 2.36 36.63 -41.11
CA CYS A 844 1.85 37.60 -40.12
C CYS A 844 0.67 38.43 -40.62
N ASP A 845 -0.13 38.96 -39.69
CA ASP A 845 -1.27 39.83 -39.99
C ASP A 845 -0.84 41.15 -40.65
N GLY A 846 -1.50 41.51 -41.75
CA GLY A 846 -1.36 42.79 -42.45
C GLY A 846 -2.33 43.87 -41.94
N THR A 847 -2.10 45.12 -42.30
CA THR A 847 -2.96 46.25 -41.87
C THR A 847 -4.39 46.25 -42.40
N ALA A 848 -4.67 45.48 -43.45
CA ALA A 848 -6.04 45.24 -43.90
C ALA A 848 -6.57 43.92 -43.31
N ALA A 849 -7.76 43.94 -42.73
CA ALA A 849 -8.38 42.77 -42.13
C ALA A 849 -8.44 41.60 -43.14
N GLY A 850 -7.92 40.43 -42.74
CA GLY A 850 -7.86 39.23 -43.57
C GLY A 850 -6.65 39.14 -44.52
N THR A 851 -5.72 40.11 -44.50
CA THR A 851 -4.47 40.03 -45.28
C THR A 851 -3.34 39.39 -44.49
N ARG A 852 -2.49 38.60 -45.16
CA ARG A 852 -1.32 37.93 -44.57
C ARG A 852 -0.04 38.29 -45.32
N VAL A 853 1.00 38.58 -44.57
CA VAL A 853 2.32 38.99 -45.04
C VAL A 853 3.35 37.98 -44.59
N ASN A 854 4.14 37.44 -45.53
CA ASN A 854 5.24 36.55 -45.18
C ASN A 854 6.41 37.39 -44.65
N VAL A 855 6.81 37.08 -43.42
CA VAL A 855 7.90 37.73 -42.70
C VAL A 855 9.04 36.74 -42.57
N LEU A 856 10.16 37.04 -43.22
CA LEU A 856 11.45 36.42 -42.93
C LEU A 856 11.95 36.97 -41.61
N TRP A 857 12.16 36.10 -40.64
CA TRP A 857 12.81 36.43 -39.39
C TRP A 857 14.22 35.83 -39.35
N GLY A 858 15.07 36.42 -38.52
CA GLY A 858 16.42 35.92 -38.26
C GLY A 858 16.82 36.15 -36.81
N LEU A 859 17.44 35.13 -36.23
CA LEU A 859 18.10 35.13 -34.93
C LEU A 859 19.61 35.11 -35.19
N TYR A 860 20.30 36.20 -34.89
CA TYR A 860 21.70 36.42 -35.26
C TYR A 860 22.50 37.21 -34.24
#